data_AF-A0A3A0CNP6-F1
#
_entry.id   AF-A0A3A0CNP6-F1
#
_cell.length_a   1.000
_cell.length_b   1.000
_cell.length_c   1.000
_cell.angle_alpha   90.00
_cell.angle_beta   90.00
_cell.angle_gamma   90.00
#
_symmetry.space_group_name_H-M   'P 1'
#
loop_
_entity.id
_entity.type
_entity.pdbx_description
1 polymer ?
#
loop_
_entity_poly.entity_id
_entity_poly.type
_entity_poly.pdbx_seq_one_letter_code
_entity_poly.pdbx_strand_id
1 'polypeptide(L)'
;MRQGGGMRFLPCAFLLFAIVPARWEAPCVPFADGLESAASIAAAGGFVSGSAAFSPAVSGSGVTLSGSGFITYSNSIFNAASGSVAMWVRKNAADAGGGLFQIGIVGQPHSVGLVYGNDDDLYLEARGAGGVSAAVLAESALSLSEWRHVVATWRDSGVGVDLWLFVGGRYSGFTRLTAPWALNAGQMQVGFTGFYGLANVRIDELRYCDWRMSDDEVYAEFVVSAGRYSAQPVAKPPSTGTVRVSGRSLLVDGAPYTVKGVGYQPIPIGMSISGAAVDFVYTDGAILSRDMAILRAMGVNTIRTWSQPPDTTLLDACWNGGVDPIRVILGFWVPQEPGVNYAHPGTAAAIELAFREVVNRFKGHPALLAWGIGNENNFTYARPLAEWYALANDLAVAAYEEEGAAYHPCVIVNGGLQHLGDTASGSDDAAMTHIDIWGTNAYPGASFQCFFDYFETLSTRPIVITEYGIDAFDQEGGVEYESTHAEYVVAQWRELRARSIGGAVMAYSDEWWKAGDPSAHDLGGYGTAAHPDGYSNEEWWGLLRAVDSGPGPDELQPREAYFALAAEFLGLPGDLNCSGTVDLSDIEPFVVALVDAAAYGAGIGAGCDIGHADVNGDGRVDGQDIGPFVQMLTGAGD
;
A
#
# COMPACT_ATOMS: atom_id res chain seq x y z
N MET A 1 -18.45 -31.61 38.34
CA MET A 1 -18.52 -33.02 37.87
C MET A 1 -19.38 -33.04 36.61
N ARG A 2 -18.82 -33.54 35.48
CA ARG A 2 -19.39 -33.71 34.11
C ARG A 2 -19.69 -32.40 33.36
N GLN A 3 -18.87 -31.97 32.40
CA GLN A 3 -18.59 -32.47 31.02
C GLN A 3 -19.72 -32.25 30.00
N GLY A 4 -19.37 -31.56 28.91
CA GLY A 4 -19.73 -31.95 27.55
C GLY A 4 -20.39 -30.86 26.70
N GLY A 5 -19.70 -30.42 25.64
CA GLY A 5 -20.33 -29.76 24.50
C GLY A 5 -19.53 -28.63 23.86
N GLY A 6 -18.37 -28.93 23.25
CA GLY A 6 -17.73 -28.00 22.32
C GLY A 6 -18.54 -27.93 21.02
N MET A 7 -18.71 -26.73 20.49
CA MET A 7 -19.21 -26.51 19.13
C MET A 7 -18.18 -25.68 18.37
N ARG A 8 -17.72 -26.28 17.26
CA ARG A 8 -16.70 -25.78 16.35
C ARG A 8 -17.31 -24.67 15.48
N PHE A 9 -16.62 -23.54 15.39
CA PHE A 9 -16.88 -22.58 14.32
C PHE A 9 -16.41 -23.18 12.99
N LEU A 10 -17.33 -23.26 12.02
CA LEU A 10 -17.03 -23.56 10.63
C LEU A 10 -16.54 -22.27 9.95
N PRO A 11 -15.40 -22.28 9.23
CA PRO A 11 -15.03 -21.19 8.35
C PRO A 11 -15.73 -21.39 6.99
N CYS A 12 -16.49 -20.39 6.54
CA CYS A 12 -16.97 -20.33 5.16
C CYS A 12 -15.81 -19.85 4.27
N ALA A 13 -15.24 -20.79 3.52
CA ALA A 13 -14.31 -20.55 2.44
C ALA A 13 -15.05 -20.40 1.11
N PHE A 14 -14.64 -19.44 0.29
CA PHE A 14 -14.68 -19.54 -1.19
C PHE A 14 -13.38 -18.88 -1.70
N LEU A 15 -12.34 -19.63 -2.08
CA LEU A 15 -12.13 -20.31 -3.37
C LEU A 15 -12.11 -19.37 -4.58
N LEU A 16 -10.99 -18.65 -4.71
CA LEU A 16 -10.23 -18.55 -5.97
C LEU A 16 -8.76 -18.85 -5.66
N PHE A 17 -8.52 -20.03 -5.07
CA PHE A 17 -7.19 -20.62 -5.05
C PHE A 17 -6.94 -21.22 -6.44
N ALA A 18 -6.12 -20.55 -7.24
CA ALA A 18 -5.21 -21.31 -8.09
C ALA A 18 -4.41 -22.21 -7.14
N ILE A 19 -4.41 -23.52 -7.40
CA ILE A 19 -3.76 -24.53 -6.57
C ILE A 19 -2.26 -24.21 -6.56
N VAL A 20 -1.77 -23.52 -5.54
CA VAL A 20 -0.34 -23.41 -5.24
C VAL A 20 0.01 -24.65 -4.42
N PRO A 21 0.84 -25.57 -4.93
CA PRO A 21 1.16 -26.78 -4.21
C PRO A 21 1.89 -26.48 -2.89
N ALA A 22 1.43 -27.13 -1.82
CA ALA A 22 1.98 -27.10 -0.48
C ALA A 22 3.44 -27.61 -0.46
N ARG A 23 4.40 -26.70 -0.64
CA ARG A 23 5.84 -26.92 -0.42
C ARG A 23 6.60 -25.63 -0.09
N TRP A 24 6.03 -24.71 0.69
CA TRP A 24 6.74 -23.45 1.00
C TRP A 24 6.62 -23.04 2.47
N GLU A 25 7.04 -23.92 3.38
CA GLU A 25 7.91 -23.47 4.47
C GLU A 25 9.26 -23.18 3.81
N ALA A 26 9.63 -21.90 3.60
CA ALA A 26 10.83 -21.44 2.87
C ALA A 26 11.74 -22.57 2.33
N PRO A 27 11.49 -23.13 1.14
CA PRO A 27 12.33 -24.18 0.62
C PRO A 27 13.58 -23.47 0.10
N CYS A 28 14.66 -23.68 0.85
CA CYS A 28 16.04 -23.54 0.43
C CYS A 28 16.19 -23.31 -1.08
N VAL A 29 16.52 -22.09 -1.51
CA VAL A 29 17.27 -21.96 -2.77
C VAL A 29 18.56 -22.75 -2.51
N PRO A 30 18.76 -23.89 -3.18
CA PRO A 30 19.83 -24.79 -2.80
C PRO A 30 21.24 -24.18 -2.94
N PHE A 31 21.36 -23.15 -3.77
CA PHE A 31 22.55 -22.32 -3.89
C PHE A 31 22.17 -20.87 -4.26
N ALA A 32 22.74 -19.88 -3.54
CA ALA A 32 22.58 -18.47 -3.85
C ALA A 32 23.85 -17.67 -3.50
N ASP A 33 24.10 -16.60 -4.27
CA ASP A 33 25.13 -15.61 -3.98
C ASP A 33 24.64 -14.23 -4.45
N GLY A 34 24.69 -13.25 -3.53
CA GLY A 34 24.33 -11.86 -3.85
C GLY A 34 25.41 -11.11 -4.64
N LEU A 35 26.59 -11.71 -4.90
CA LEU A 35 27.64 -11.11 -5.74
C LEU A 35 28.14 -9.72 -5.28
N GLU A 36 27.90 -9.37 -4.02
CA GLU A 36 28.20 -8.07 -3.42
C GLU A 36 29.69 -7.81 -3.20
N SER A 37 30.49 -8.86 -3.06
CA SER A 37 31.94 -8.75 -2.86
C SER A 37 32.69 -10.05 -3.17
N ALA A 38 34.00 -9.98 -3.31
CA ALA A 38 34.84 -11.17 -3.35
C ALA A 38 34.70 -12.05 -2.08
N ALA A 39 34.35 -11.46 -0.94
CA ALA A 39 34.12 -12.19 0.30
C ALA A 39 32.79 -12.95 0.29
N SER A 40 31.70 -12.39 -0.28
CA SER A 40 30.43 -13.10 -0.44
C SER A 40 30.60 -14.28 -1.40
N ILE A 41 31.34 -14.07 -2.49
CA ILE A 41 31.68 -15.12 -3.45
C ILE A 41 32.45 -16.25 -2.78
N ALA A 42 33.49 -15.93 -2.00
CA ALA A 42 34.25 -16.95 -1.29
C ALA A 42 33.38 -17.70 -0.26
N ALA A 43 32.45 -17.01 0.43
CA ALA A 43 31.53 -17.63 1.39
C ALA A 43 30.55 -18.60 0.71
N ALA A 44 30.14 -18.30 -0.53
CA ALA A 44 29.33 -19.20 -1.36
C ALA A 44 30.16 -20.32 -2.04
N GLY A 45 31.46 -20.45 -1.74
CA GLY A 45 32.33 -21.46 -2.34
C GLY A 45 32.79 -21.14 -3.77
N GLY A 46 32.74 -19.86 -4.15
CA GLY A 46 33.18 -19.33 -5.42
C GLY A 46 34.60 -18.77 -5.39
N PHE A 47 35.20 -18.64 -6.57
CA PHE A 47 36.49 -17.99 -6.78
C PHE A 47 36.44 -17.06 -8.00
N VAL A 48 36.90 -15.82 -7.81
CA VAL A 48 37.00 -14.81 -8.87
C VAL A 48 38.32 -14.97 -9.63
N SER A 49 38.25 -15.10 -10.95
CA SER A 49 39.39 -15.07 -11.86
C SER A 49 39.37 -13.77 -12.66
N GLY A 50 40.54 -13.16 -12.89
CA GLY A 50 40.66 -11.95 -13.71
C GLY A 50 40.09 -10.68 -13.06
N SER A 51 39.57 -9.75 -13.88
CA SER A 51 39.07 -8.45 -13.41
C SER A 51 37.59 -8.48 -13.05
N ALA A 52 37.30 -8.30 -11.76
CA ALA A 52 35.96 -8.06 -11.24
C ALA A 52 35.96 -6.80 -10.38
N ALA A 53 34.97 -5.94 -10.57
CA ALA A 53 34.73 -4.78 -9.71
C ALA A 53 33.40 -4.95 -8.99
N PHE A 54 33.40 -4.62 -7.70
CA PHE A 54 32.23 -4.69 -6.82
C PHE A 54 31.84 -3.29 -6.40
N SER A 55 30.55 -3.06 -6.19
CA SER A 55 30.04 -1.84 -5.56
C SER A 55 29.29 -2.22 -4.28
N PRO A 56 30.01 -2.48 -3.18
CA PRO A 56 29.40 -3.00 -1.97
C PRO A 56 28.34 -2.05 -1.40
N ALA A 57 27.27 -2.60 -0.83
CA ALA A 57 26.22 -1.88 -0.11
C ALA A 57 25.30 -0.99 -0.98
N VAL A 58 25.32 -1.14 -2.31
CA VAL A 58 24.35 -0.53 -3.21
C VAL A 58 23.50 -1.64 -3.82
N SER A 59 22.25 -1.77 -3.37
CA SER A 59 21.31 -2.77 -3.89
C SER A 59 21.21 -2.66 -5.42
N GLY A 60 21.30 -3.79 -6.11
CA GLY A 60 21.28 -3.85 -7.57
C GLY A 60 22.56 -3.40 -8.26
N SER A 61 23.70 -3.42 -7.55
CA SER A 61 25.01 -3.05 -8.13
C SER A 61 25.95 -4.23 -8.39
N GLY A 62 25.66 -5.42 -7.86
CA GLY A 62 26.35 -6.70 -8.07
C GLY A 62 27.84 -6.67 -8.40
N VAL A 63 28.24 -7.59 -9.27
CA VAL A 63 29.60 -7.69 -9.81
C VAL A 63 29.66 -7.18 -11.24
N THR A 64 30.62 -6.31 -11.53
CA THR A 64 30.99 -5.91 -12.89
C THR A 64 32.12 -6.80 -13.40
N LEU A 65 31.86 -7.55 -14.46
CA LEU A 65 32.83 -8.42 -15.13
C LEU A 65 33.23 -7.78 -16.46
N SER A 66 34.53 -7.48 -16.61
CA SER A 66 35.07 -6.65 -17.70
C SER A 66 35.94 -7.47 -18.66
N GLY A 67 35.32 -8.35 -19.46
CA GLY A 67 35.93 -9.07 -20.61
C GLY A 67 37.17 -9.93 -20.32
N SER A 68 37.66 -9.94 -19.08
CA SER A 68 38.83 -10.65 -18.58
C SER A 68 38.52 -11.40 -17.28
N GLY A 69 37.40 -11.08 -16.62
CA GLY A 69 37.02 -11.64 -15.34
C GLY A 69 35.78 -12.53 -15.39
N PHE A 70 35.78 -13.58 -14.56
CA PHE A 70 34.69 -14.53 -14.40
C PHE A 70 34.77 -15.20 -13.03
N ILE A 71 33.69 -15.85 -12.61
CA ILE A 71 33.58 -16.51 -11.31
C ILE A 71 33.43 -18.02 -11.53
N THR A 72 34.09 -18.84 -10.71
CA THR A 72 33.91 -20.30 -10.70
C THR A 72 33.38 -20.74 -9.34
N TYR A 73 32.21 -21.36 -9.31
CA TYR A 73 31.65 -22.04 -8.13
C TYR A 73 31.85 -23.53 -8.25
N SER A 74 32.29 -24.17 -7.16
CA SER A 74 32.42 -25.63 -7.09
C SER A 74 31.42 -26.18 -6.08
N ASN A 75 30.36 -26.81 -6.58
CA ASN A 75 29.31 -27.42 -5.75
C ASN A 75 28.73 -28.63 -6.49
N SER A 76 28.58 -29.75 -5.80
CA SER A 76 28.02 -30.98 -6.37
C SER A 76 26.59 -30.83 -6.85
N ILE A 77 25.87 -29.81 -6.37
CA ILE A 77 24.49 -29.56 -6.76
C ILE A 77 24.32 -29.19 -8.24
N PHE A 78 25.37 -28.62 -8.85
CA PHE A 78 25.38 -28.29 -10.28
C PHE A 78 25.40 -29.54 -11.18
N ASN A 79 25.48 -30.74 -10.62
CA ASN A 79 25.38 -32.00 -11.37
C ASN A 79 23.93 -32.47 -11.57
N ALA A 80 22.93 -31.76 -11.04
CA ALA A 80 21.55 -32.17 -11.19
C ALA A 80 21.12 -32.20 -12.67
N ALA A 81 20.42 -33.26 -13.06
CA ALA A 81 19.96 -33.44 -14.44
C ALA A 81 18.87 -32.43 -14.83
N SER A 82 18.14 -31.89 -13.85
CA SER A 82 17.23 -30.75 -14.01
C SER A 82 17.76 -29.59 -13.17
N GLY A 83 17.44 -28.36 -13.55
CA GLY A 83 17.88 -27.21 -12.79
C GLY A 83 17.38 -25.89 -13.35
N SER A 84 17.63 -24.83 -12.59
CA SER A 84 17.30 -23.45 -12.96
C SER A 84 18.39 -22.53 -12.47
N VAL A 85 18.82 -21.59 -13.31
CA VAL A 85 19.70 -20.49 -12.95
C VAL A 85 18.93 -19.19 -13.16
N ALA A 86 18.82 -18.39 -12.10
CA ALA A 86 18.27 -17.04 -12.14
C ALA A 86 19.36 -16.03 -11.80
N MET A 87 19.34 -14.88 -12.50
CA MET A 87 20.25 -13.77 -12.25
C MET A 87 19.67 -12.48 -12.85
N TRP A 88 20.13 -11.34 -12.33
CA TRP A 88 19.96 -10.06 -12.99
C TRP A 88 21.19 -9.74 -13.81
N VAL A 89 20.97 -9.25 -15.04
CA VAL A 89 22.03 -8.99 -16.01
C VAL A 89 21.84 -7.64 -16.66
N ARG A 90 22.93 -6.88 -16.80
CA ARG A 90 22.99 -5.67 -17.61
C ARG A 90 24.28 -5.65 -18.43
N LYS A 91 24.22 -5.22 -19.70
CA LYS A 91 25.42 -5.10 -20.52
C LYS A 91 26.22 -3.86 -20.15
N ASN A 92 27.55 -3.96 -20.19
CA ASN A 92 28.44 -2.81 -19.99
C ASN A 92 28.77 -2.08 -21.29
N ALA A 93 28.74 -2.78 -22.43
CA ALA A 93 29.08 -2.23 -23.73
C ALA A 93 28.32 -2.96 -24.86
N ALA A 94 28.22 -2.30 -26.02
CA ALA A 94 27.76 -2.94 -27.25
C ALA A 94 28.88 -3.85 -27.78
N ASP A 95 28.89 -5.11 -27.35
CA ASP A 95 29.79 -6.16 -27.77
C ASP A 95 29.07 -7.24 -28.58
N ALA A 96 29.85 -8.04 -29.32
CA ALA A 96 29.31 -8.99 -30.30
C ALA A 96 28.72 -10.28 -29.69
N GLY A 97 28.90 -10.47 -28.39
CA GLY A 97 28.43 -11.63 -27.64
C GLY A 97 29.36 -12.03 -26.51
N GLY A 98 28.88 -12.90 -25.64
CA GLY A 98 29.63 -13.38 -24.48
C GLY A 98 28.87 -14.44 -23.67
N GLY A 99 29.59 -15.10 -22.76
CA GLY A 99 29.04 -16.16 -21.92
C GLY A 99 28.54 -15.69 -20.55
N LEU A 100 27.24 -15.81 -20.25
CA LEU A 100 26.70 -15.44 -18.94
C LEU A 100 26.93 -16.53 -17.89
N PHE A 101 26.65 -17.78 -18.22
CA PHE A 101 27.09 -18.91 -17.39
C PHE A 101 27.26 -20.19 -18.20
N GLN A 102 28.03 -21.13 -17.63
CA GLN A 102 28.03 -22.52 -18.05
C GLN A 102 28.14 -23.49 -16.87
N ILE A 103 27.53 -24.66 -17.06
CA ILE A 103 27.77 -25.87 -16.29
C ILE A 103 28.23 -26.93 -17.29
N GLY A 104 29.46 -27.41 -17.09
CA GLY A 104 30.20 -28.09 -18.14
C GLY A 104 30.74 -27.08 -19.16
N ILE A 105 31.54 -27.55 -20.11
CA ILE A 105 32.09 -26.65 -21.14
C ILE A 105 31.05 -26.53 -22.25
N VAL A 106 30.40 -25.38 -22.37
CA VAL A 106 29.43 -25.12 -23.45
C VAL A 106 30.10 -25.40 -24.80
N GLY A 107 29.40 -26.11 -25.68
CA GLY A 107 29.93 -26.64 -26.93
C GLY A 107 30.59 -28.02 -26.80
N GLN A 108 30.72 -28.60 -25.60
CA GLN A 108 31.13 -29.99 -25.38
C GLN A 108 29.95 -30.85 -24.89
N PRO A 109 30.02 -32.20 -25.02
CA PRO A 109 29.01 -33.07 -24.40
C PRO A 109 28.86 -32.80 -22.90
N HIS A 110 27.64 -33.02 -22.38
CA HIS A 110 27.30 -32.83 -20.96
C HIS A 110 27.37 -31.38 -20.47
N SER A 111 26.88 -30.44 -21.29
CA SER A 111 26.91 -29.02 -20.95
C SER A 111 25.54 -28.34 -21.09
N VAL A 112 25.33 -27.32 -20.27
CA VAL A 112 24.29 -26.30 -20.42
C VAL A 112 24.90 -24.94 -20.14
N GLY A 113 24.45 -23.92 -20.86
CA GLY A 113 24.86 -22.55 -20.57
C GLY A 113 24.01 -21.51 -21.27
N LEU A 114 24.13 -20.29 -20.77
CA LEU A 114 23.42 -19.13 -21.28
C LEU A 114 24.45 -18.15 -21.83
N VAL A 115 24.21 -17.72 -23.07
CA VAL A 115 25.08 -16.80 -23.79
C VAL A 115 24.24 -15.70 -24.42
N TYR A 116 24.86 -14.54 -24.67
CA TYR A 116 24.24 -13.47 -25.45
C TYR A 116 24.99 -13.25 -26.75
N GLY A 117 24.26 -12.84 -27.79
CA GLY A 117 24.79 -12.60 -29.13
C GLY A 117 24.74 -11.13 -29.55
N ASN A 118 24.96 -10.90 -30.85
CA ASN A 118 24.63 -9.62 -31.47
C ASN A 118 23.11 -9.35 -31.33
N ASP A 119 22.72 -8.07 -31.27
CA ASP A 119 21.33 -7.61 -31.14
C ASP A 119 20.66 -7.88 -29.77
N ASP A 120 21.46 -8.06 -28.71
CA ASP A 120 21.03 -8.24 -27.32
C ASP A 120 20.20 -9.52 -27.06
N ASP A 121 20.22 -10.45 -28.01
CA ASP A 121 19.59 -11.76 -27.91
C ASP A 121 20.24 -12.65 -26.85
N LEU A 122 19.42 -13.49 -26.20
CA LEU A 122 19.87 -14.55 -25.30
C LEU A 122 19.64 -15.94 -25.90
N TYR A 123 20.63 -16.82 -25.72
CA TYR A 123 20.60 -18.21 -26.15
C TYR A 123 20.90 -19.11 -24.95
N LEU A 124 19.94 -19.93 -24.55
CA LEU A 124 20.18 -21.04 -23.62
C LEU A 124 20.46 -22.29 -24.45
N GLU A 125 21.69 -22.77 -24.40
CA GLU A 125 22.17 -23.94 -25.15
C GLU A 125 22.42 -25.12 -24.19
N ALA A 126 22.01 -26.33 -24.61
CA ALA A 126 22.42 -27.57 -23.97
C ALA A 126 22.96 -28.56 -24.99
N ARG A 127 23.94 -29.38 -24.58
CA ARG A 127 24.56 -30.42 -25.41
C ARG A 127 24.61 -31.74 -24.66
N GLY A 128 23.95 -32.75 -25.22
CA GLY A 128 23.82 -34.09 -24.62
C GLY A 128 25.09 -34.92 -24.70
N ALA A 129 25.05 -36.14 -24.15
CA ALA A 129 26.19 -37.04 -24.05
C ALA A 129 26.83 -37.41 -25.40
N GLY A 130 26.02 -37.48 -26.46
CA GLY A 130 26.47 -37.77 -27.83
C GLY A 130 26.94 -36.55 -28.63
N GLY A 131 27.00 -35.36 -28.02
CA GLY A 131 27.42 -34.11 -28.69
C GLY A 131 26.34 -33.41 -29.52
N VAL A 132 25.10 -33.90 -29.52
CA VAL A 132 23.94 -33.21 -30.14
C VAL A 132 23.52 -32.06 -29.24
N SER A 133 23.29 -30.87 -29.82
CA SER A 133 22.86 -29.67 -29.10
C SER A 133 21.45 -29.21 -29.47
N ALA A 134 20.82 -28.48 -28.55
CA ALA A 134 19.62 -27.69 -28.78
C ALA A 134 19.79 -26.33 -28.09
N ALA A 135 19.17 -25.29 -28.64
CA ALA A 135 19.16 -23.97 -28.04
C ALA A 135 17.77 -23.33 -28.13
N VAL A 136 17.43 -22.50 -27.15
CA VAL A 136 16.26 -21.62 -27.14
C VAL A 136 16.71 -20.17 -27.16
N LEU A 137 15.99 -19.35 -27.93
CA LEU A 137 16.25 -17.93 -28.16
C LEU A 137 15.25 -17.06 -27.39
N ALA A 138 15.73 -15.97 -26.80
CA ALA A 138 14.93 -14.79 -26.47
C ALA A 138 15.50 -13.58 -27.21
N GLU A 139 14.73 -13.02 -28.13
CA GLU A 139 15.15 -11.89 -28.96
C GLU A 139 15.18 -10.58 -28.16
N SER A 140 16.20 -9.74 -28.39
CA SER A 140 16.36 -8.41 -27.78
C SER A 140 16.18 -8.41 -26.25
N ALA A 141 16.73 -9.43 -25.59
CA ALA A 141 16.46 -9.72 -24.19
C ALA A 141 17.31 -8.90 -23.21
N LEU A 142 18.52 -8.49 -23.59
CA LEU A 142 19.42 -7.69 -22.75
C LEU A 142 19.36 -6.19 -23.10
N SER A 143 19.96 -5.37 -22.24
CA SER A 143 20.02 -3.92 -22.42
C SER A 143 21.31 -3.33 -21.84
N LEU A 144 21.74 -2.21 -22.43
CA LEU A 144 22.80 -1.35 -21.88
C LEU A 144 22.28 -0.39 -20.80
N SER A 145 21.00 -0.04 -20.84
CA SER A 145 20.38 0.94 -19.94
C SER A 145 19.67 0.30 -18.76
N GLU A 146 19.21 -0.93 -18.90
CA GLU A 146 18.32 -1.59 -17.94
C GLU A 146 18.91 -2.91 -17.44
N TRP A 147 18.69 -3.19 -16.16
CA TRP A 147 18.85 -4.53 -15.62
C TRP A 147 17.72 -5.42 -16.13
N ARG A 148 18.07 -6.64 -16.52
CA ARG A 148 17.13 -7.65 -17.00
C ARG A 148 17.23 -8.87 -16.11
N HIS A 149 16.10 -9.24 -15.53
CA HIS A 149 15.96 -10.50 -14.85
C HIS A 149 15.92 -11.63 -15.88
N VAL A 150 16.77 -12.63 -15.73
CA VAL A 150 16.90 -13.73 -16.67
C VAL A 150 16.87 -15.04 -15.92
N VAL A 151 15.97 -15.94 -16.34
CA VAL A 151 15.90 -17.30 -15.79
C VAL A 151 16.02 -18.33 -16.91
N ALA A 152 17.09 -19.12 -16.82
CA ALA A 152 17.33 -20.27 -17.68
C ALA A 152 16.97 -21.54 -16.90
N THR A 153 16.04 -22.34 -17.39
CA THR A 153 15.60 -23.56 -16.70
C THR A 153 15.54 -24.76 -17.63
N TRP A 154 15.86 -25.93 -17.08
CA TRP A 154 15.89 -27.19 -17.82
C TRP A 154 15.37 -28.36 -17.00
N ARG A 155 14.80 -29.33 -17.70
CA ARG A 155 14.24 -30.55 -17.10
C ARG A 155 14.68 -31.79 -17.86
N ASP A 156 15.24 -32.75 -17.14
CA ASP A 156 15.44 -34.11 -17.65
C ASP A 156 14.09 -34.74 -18.01
N SER A 157 13.92 -35.08 -19.28
CA SER A 157 12.69 -35.68 -19.80
C SER A 157 12.74 -37.21 -19.84
N GLY A 158 13.82 -37.82 -19.35
CA GLY A 158 14.10 -39.26 -19.38
C GLY A 158 14.62 -39.78 -20.74
N VAL A 159 14.40 -39.03 -21.82
CA VAL A 159 14.91 -39.31 -23.18
C VAL A 159 15.82 -38.19 -23.71
N GLY A 160 16.01 -37.15 -22.91
CA GLY A 160 16.81 -35.97 -23.22
C GLY A 160 16.53 -34.83 -22.25
N VAL A 161 16.56 -33.59 -22.72
CA VAL A 161 16.35 -32.42 -21.86
C VAL A 161 15.44 -31.39 -22.52
N ASP A 162 14.54 -30.85 -21.73
CA ASP A 162 13.69 -29.71 -22.05
C ASP A 162 14.34 -28.42 -21.56
N LEU A 163 14.31 -27.36 -22.37
CA LEU A 163 14.88 -26.04 -22.04
C LEU A 163 13.82 -24.96 -22.14
N TRP A 164 13.82 -24.03 -21.19
CA TRP A 164 13.01 -22.83 -21.19
C TRP A 164 13.85 -21.61 -20.83
N LEU A 165 13.47 -20.48 -21.41
CA LEU A 165 14.07 -19.19 -21.10
C LEU A 165 12.98 -18.19 -20.75
N PHE A 166 13.25 -17.39 -19.72
CA PHE A 166 12.38 -16.33 -19.24
C PHE A 166 13.18 -15.04 -19.07
N VAL A 167 12.53 -13.92 -19.38
CA VAL A 167 13.11 -12.57 -19.27
C VAL A 167 12.09 -11.66 -18.61
N GLY A 168 12.49 -10.95 -17.55
CA GLY A 168 11.61 -10.05 -16.79
C GLY A 168 10.41 -10.78 -16.17
N GLY A 169 10.63 -11.98 -15.62
CA GLY A 169 9.57 -12.85 -15.10
C GLY A 169 8.61 -13.44 -16.14
N ARG A 170 8.84 -13.21 -17.44
CA ARG A 170 7.95 -13.65 -18.52
C ARG A 170 8.58 -14.75 -19.36
N TYR A 171 7.75 -15.71 -19.79
CA TYR A 171 8.15 -16.76 -20.70
C TYR A 171 8.63 -16.18 -22.04
N SER A 172 9.80 -16.62 -22.50
CA SER A 172 10.39 -16.17 -23.77
C SER A 172 10.47 -17.29 -24.80
N GLY A 173 10.70 -18.53 -24.38
CA GLY A 173 10.76 -19.64 -25.34
C GLY A 173 10.96 -21.01 -24.72
N PHE A 174 10.88 -22.03 -25.58
CA PHE A 174 11.08 -23.43 -25.24
C PHE A 174 11.79 -24.18 -26.38
N THR A 175 12.63 -25.15 -26.03
CA THR A 175 13.12 -26.17 -26.96
C THR A 175 13.32 -27.51 -26.27
N ARG A 176 13.50 -28.58 -27.06
CA ARG A 176 13.80 -29.93 -26.57
C ARG A 176 14.99 -30.52 -27.31
N LEU A 177 15.93 -31.06 -26.54
CA LEU A 177 16.99 -31.94 -27.04
C LEU A 177 16.58 -33.40 -26.86
N THR A 178 16.37 -34.13 -27.96
CA THR A 178 16.08 -35.57 -27.94
C THR A 178 17.34 -36.42 -28.09
N ALA A 179 18.23 -36.34 -27.10
CA ALA A 179 19.47 -37.13 -27.06
C ALA A 179 19.79 -37.49 -25.59
N PRO A 180 20.50 -38.60 -25.31
CA PRO A 180 20.85 -38.99 -23.94
C PRO A 180 21.46 -37.83 -23.15
N TRP A 181 20.84 -37.51 -22.01
CA TRP A 181 21.17 -36.36 -21.19
C TRP A 181 21.81 -36.78 -19.88
N ALA A 182 22.87 -36.08 -19.52
CA ALA A 182 23.49 -36.13 -18.20
C ALA A 182 24.36 -34.88 -18.06
N LEU A 183 24.29 -34.19 -16.92
CA LEU A 183 25.24 -33.14 -16.53
C LEU A 183 26.30 -33.75 -15.61
N ASN A 184 27.57 -33.45 -15.83
CA ASN A 184 28.66 -33.98 -14.99
C ASN A 184 29.85 -33.01 -14.97
N ALA A 185 29.70 -31.91 -14.24
CA ALA A 185 30.67 -30.82 -14.30
C ALA A 185 31.25 -30.44 -12.92
N GLY A 186 30.49 -30.62 -11.84
CA GLY A 186 30.87 -30.24 -10.47
C GLY A 186 31.14 -28.73 -10.27
N GLN A 187 31.02 -27.94 -11.33
CA GLN A 187 31.37 -26.52 -11.37
C GLN A 187 30.40 -25.74 -12.25
N MET A 188 30.07 -24.53 -11.80
CA MET A 188 29.40 -23.50 -12.58
C MET A 188 30.35 -22.33 -12.76
N GLN A 189 30.46 -21.82 -13.99
CA GLN A 189 31.23 -20.62 -14.29
C GLN A 189 30.28 -19.51 -14.71
N VAL A 190 30.48 -18.30 -14.18
CA VAL A 190 29.63 -17.12 -14.40
C VAL A 190 30.46 -16.00 -15.00
N GLY A 191 29.95 -15.37 -16.06
CA GLY A 191 30.67 -14.39 -16.89
C GLY A 191 31.65 -15.00 -17.89
N PHE A 192 31.59 -16.32 -18.10
CA PHE A 192 32.42 -17.02 -19.07
C PHE A 192 31.73 -18.26 -19.63
N THR A 193 31.92 -18.52 -20.92
CA THR A 193 31.76 -19.87 -21.48
C THR A 193 32.96 -20.27 -22.34
N GLY A 194 33.26 -21.56 -22.41
CA GLY A 194 34.43 -22.07 -23.14
C GLY A 194 34.40 -21.80 -24.64
N PHE A 195 33.21 -21.78 -25.25
CA PHE A 195 33.05 -21.56 -26.69
C PHE A 195 32.81 -20.09 -27.07
N TYR A 196 31.98 -19.37 -26.31
CA TYR A 196 31.60 -17.98 -26.61
C TYR A 196 32.45 -16.94 -25.87
N GLY A 197 33.34 -17.38 -24.98
CA GLY A 197 34.31 -16.52 -24.31
C GLY A 197 33.73 -15.76 -23.11
N LEU A 198 34.38 -14.66 -22.79
CA LEU A 198 34.13 -13.83 -21.60
C LEU A 198 33.00 -12.83 -21.86
N ALA A 199 32.16 -12.60 -20.85
CA ALA A 199 31.13 -11.59 -20.92
C ALA A 199 31.65 -10.20 -20.50
N ASN A 200 30.97 -9.16 -21.00
CA ASN A 200 31.15 -7.78 -20.57
C ASN A 200 29.84 -7.23 -19.99
N VAL A 201 29.55 -7.64 -18.76
CA VAL A 201 28.25 -7.46 -18.12
C VAL A 201 28.38 -7.11 -16.65
N ARG A 202 27.29 -6.65 -16.06
CA ARG A 202 27.04 -6.68 -14.62
C ARG A 202 26.08 -7.82 -14.33
N ILE A 203 26.35 -8.57 -13.27
CA ILE A 203 25.53 -9.69 -12.81
C ILE A 203 25.28 -9.52 -11.32
N ASP A 204 24.08 -9.86 -10.88
CA ASP A 204 23.67 -9.76 -9.49
C ASP A 204 22.60 -10.82 -9.17
N GLU A 205 22.41 -11.13 -7.88
CA GLU A 205 21.47 -12.13 -7.32
C GLU A 205 21.52 -13.49 -8.04
N LEU A 206 22.68 -14.13 -8.08
CA LEU A 206 22.84 -15.43 -8.69
C LEU A 206 22.16 -16.52 -7.83
N ARG A 207 21.22 -17.24 -8.42
CA ARG A 207 20.50 -18.35 -7.77
C ARG A 207 20.54 -19.60 -8.63
N TYR A 208 20.67 -20.75 -7.98
CA TYR A 208 20.57 -22.05 -8.63
C TYR A 208 19.64 -22.98 -7.85
N CYS A 209 18.72 -23.61 -8.57
CA CYS A 209 17.88 -24.70 -8.09
C CYS A 209 18.18 -25.99 -8.84
N ASP A 210 18.18 -27.14 -8.16
CA ASP A 210 18.36 -28.48 -8.75
C ASP A 210 17.06 -29.09 -9.30
N TRP A 211 16.07 -28.23 -9.56
CA TRP A 211 14.83 -28.55 -10.26
C TRP A 211 14.50 -27.48 -11.30
N ARG A 212 13.55 -27.81 -12.19
CA ARG A 212 12.96 -26.85 -13.13
C ARG A 212 11.94 -25.98 -12.41
N MET A 213 12.22 -24.69 -12.28
CA MET A 213 11.26 -23.71 -11.77
C MET A 213 9.99 -23.70 -12.63
N SER A 214 8.83 -23.64 -11.99
CA SER A 214 7.56 -23.36 -12.66
C SER A 214 7.49 -21.91 -13.14
N ASP A 215 6.58 -21.62 -14.07
CA ASP A 215 6.36 -20.27 -14.57
C ASP A 215 5.96 -19.32 -13.42
N ASP A 216 5.17 -19.81 -12.46
CA ASP A 216 4.82 -19.06 -11.24
C ASP A 216 6.02 -18.85 -10.32
N GLU A 217 6.91 -19.85 -10.19
CA GLU A 217 8.15 -19.73 -9.40
C GLU A 217 9.10 -18.70 -10.03
N VAL A 218 9.20 -18.69 -11.36
CA VAL A 218 9.99 -17.68 -12.11
C VAL A 218 9.41 -16.28 -11.91
N TYR A 219 8.09 -16.12 -12.02
CA TYR A 219 7.45 -14.82 -11.84
C TYR A 219 7.58 -14.33 -10.40
N ALA A 220 7.41 -15.21 -9.40
CA ALA A 220 7.60 -14.86 -8.01
C ALA A 220 9.04 -14.42 -7.73
N GLU A 221 10.03 -15.13 -8.27
CA GLU A 221 11.43 -14.77 -8.11
C GLU A 221 11.78 -13.45 -8.82
N PHE A 222 11.19 -13.16 -9.99
CA PHE A 222 11.28 -11.85 -10.63
C PHE A 222 10.77 -10.72 -9.74
N VAL A 223 9.54 -10.82 -9.22
CA VAL A 223 8.94 -9.73 -8.44
C VAL A 223 9.75 -9.46 -7.16
N VAL A 224 10.11 -10.52 -6.45
CA VAL A 224 10.87 -10.43 -5.18
C VAL A 224 12.24 -9.83 -5.39
N SER A 225 12.92 -10.23 -6.47
CA SER A 225 14.25 -9.71 -6.75
C SER A 225 14.18 -8.31 -7.39
N ALA A 226 13.14 -7.98 -8.17
CA ALA A 226 12.97 -6.69 -8.83
C ALA A 226 12.92 -5.50 -7.86
N GLY A 227 12.31 -5.66 -6.67
CA GLY A 227 12.31 -4.62 -5.63
C GLY A 227 13.69 -4.27 -5.06
N ARG A 228 14.74 -5.06 -5.37
CA ARG A 228 16.16 -4.76 -5.06
C ARG A 228 16.90 -4.05 -6.21
N TYR A 229 16.36 -4.11 -7.43
CA TYR A 229 16.94 -3.47 -8.63
C TYR A 229 16.17 -2.23 -9.08
N SER A 230 14.91 -2.07 -8.64
CA SER A 230 14.35 -0.75 -8.52
C SER A 230 15.12 -0.01 -7.43
N ALA A 231 15.53 1.21 -7.76
CA ALA A 231 16.38 2.01 -6.92
C ALA A 231 15.79 2.13 -5.49
N GLN A 232 16.47 1.56 -4.51
CA GLN A 232 16.25 1.95 -3.12
C GLN A 232 16.95 3.30 -2.86
N PRO A 233 16.39 4.09 -1.95
CA PRO A 233 15.82 5.39 -2.26
C PRO A 233 16.89 6.39 -2.70
N VAL A 234 16.69 6.96 -3.89
CA VAL A 234 16.78 8.42 -3.95
C VAL A 234 15.72 8.88 -2.95
N ALA A 235 16.07 9.67 -1.94
CA ALA A 235 15.08 10.26 -1.03
C ALA A 235 13.85 10.67 -1.85
N LYS A 236 12.67 10.11 -1.53
CA LYS A 236 11.44 10.34 -2.30
C LYS A 236 11.32 11.85 -2.49
N PRO A 237 11.52 12.38 -3.72
CA PRO A 237 11.56 13.82 -3.90
C PRO A 237 10.18 14.39 -3.57
N PRO A 238 10.08 15.65 -3.11
CA PRO A 238 8.77 16.25 -2.87
C PRO A 238 7.88 16.13 -4.13
N SER A 239 6.65 15.65 -3.97
CA SER A 239 5.70 15.54 -5.08
C SER A 239 5.49 16.88 -5.79
N THR A 240 5.42 16.81 -7.11
CA THR A 240 5.00 17.90 -8.00
C THR A 240 3.51 17.87 -8.34
N GLY A 241 2.78 16.88 -7.79
CA GLY A 241 1.34 16.72 -7.97
C GLY A 241 0.52 17.76 -7.20
N THR A 242 -0.80 17.73 -7.43
CA THR A 242 -1.78 18.63 -6.79
C THR A 242 -1.93 18.33 -5.30
N VAL A 243 -1.81 17.08 -4.90
CA VAL A 243 -1.79 16.66 -3.49
C VAL A 243 -0.37 16.36 -3.07
N ARG A 244 0.12 17.02 -2.02
CA ARG A 244 1.50 16.83 -1.54
C ARG A 244 1.66 17.15 -0.07
N VAL A 245 2.62 16.51 0.57
CA VAL A 245 3.01 16.79 1.95
C VAL A 245 4.13 17.84 1.97
N SER A 246 4.04 18.79 2.90
CA SER A 246 5.10 19.76 3.20
C SER A 246 5.24 19.91 4.71
N GLY A 247 6.36 19.43 5.27
CA GLY A 247 6.49 19.33 6.73
C GLY A 247 5.39 18.45 7.32
N ARG A 248 4.65 18.97 8.31
CA ARG A 248 3.47 18.31 8.91
C ARG A 248 2.13 18.74 8.28
N SER A 249 2.17 19.39 7.11
CA SER A 249 0.96 19.85 6.43
C SER A 249 0.67 19.00 5.20
N LEU A 250 -0.61 18.71 4.98
CA LEU A 250 -1.13 18.22 3.71
C LEU A 250 -1.55 19.43 2.88
N LEU A 251 -1.12 19.48 1.63
CA LEU A 251 -1.48 20.53 0.68
C LEU A 251 -2.31 19.93 -0.46
N VAL A 252 -3.37 20.62 -0.86
CA VAL A 252 -4.16 20.33 -2.05
C VAL A 252 -4.20 21.61 -2.88
N ASP A 253 -3.77 21.51 -4.14
CA ASP A 253 -3.69 22.64 -5.07
C ASP A 253 -2.87 23.83 -4.52
N GLY A 254 -1.89 23.51 -3.66
CA GLY A 254 -0.99 24.47 -3.02
C GLY A 254 -1.51 25.08 -1.71
N ALA A 255 -2.76 24.84 -1.33
CA ALA A 255 -3.34 25.32 -0.08
C ALA A 255 -3.31 24.25 1.02
N PRO A 256 -3.16 24.62 2.31
CA PRO A 256 -3.33 23.69 3.42
C PRO A 256 -4.70 22.99 3.37
N TYR A 257 -4.70 21.69 3.62
CA TYR A 257 -5.88 20.85 3.57
C TYR A 257 -6.05 20.08 4.87
N THR A 258 -7.13 20.35 5.59
CA THR A 258 -7.53 19.59 6.79
C THR A 258 -8.56 18.54 6.38
N VAL A 259 -8.29 17.28 6.72
CA VAL A 259 -9.18 16.15 6.46
C VAL A 259 -10.39 16.24 7.41
N LYS A 260 -11.53 16.73 6.89
CA LYS A 260 -12.86 16.68 7.52
C LYS A 260 -13.52 15.40 7.03
N GLY A 261 -13.11 14.28 7.61
CA GLY A 261 -13.30 12.95 7.04
C GLY A 261 -14.43 12.15 7.67
N VAL A 262 -14.92 11.16 6.91
CA VAL A 262 -15.80 10.09 7.40
C VAL A 262 -15.36 8.74 6.83
N GLY A 263 -15.36 7.69 7.67
CA GLY A 263 -15.18 6.31 7.20
C GLY A 263 -16.40 5.84 6.40
N TYR A 264 -16.19 5.42 5.16
CA TYR A 264 -17.29 5.20 4.20
C TYR A 264 -17.30 3.79 3.61
N GLN A 265 -18.31 3.01 4.01
CA GLN A 265 -18.68 1.70 3.45
C GLN A 265 -20.08 1.31 3.95
N PRO A 266 -21.14 1.99 3.46
CA PRO A 266 -22.52 1.83 3.97
C PRO A 266 -23.14 0.51 3.52
N ILE A 267 -22.72 -0.60 4.13
CA ILE A 267 -23.29 -1.93 3.87
C ILE A 267 -24.77 -1.93 4.28
N PRO A 268 -25.71 -2.22 3.35
CA PRO A 268 -27.14 -2.16 3.65
C PRO A 268 -27.59 -3.18 4.69
N ILE A 269 -28.72 -2.89 5.35
CA ILE A 269 -29.38 -3.81 6.27
C ILE A 269 -29.67 -5.14 5.57
N GLY A 270 -29.41 -6.25 6.27
CA GLY A 270 -29.57 -7.61 5.77
C GLY A 270 -28.38 -8.12 4.94
N MET A 271 -27.35 -7.30 4.68
CA MET A 271 -26.13 -7.71 3.99
C MET A 271 -24.95 -7.82 4.96
N SER A 272 -24.08 -8.81 4.74
CA SER A 272 -22.75 -8.86 5.38
C SER A 272 -21.67 -8.35 4.44
N ILE A 273 -20.55 -7.92 5.03
CA ILE A 273 -19.37 -7.54 4.25
C ILE A 273 -18.90 -8.70 3.37
N SER A 274 -18.77 -8.41 2.07
CA SER A 274 -18.22 -9.31 1.06
C SER A 274 -17.72 -8.47 -0.11
N GLY A 275 -16.86 -9.01 -0.97
CA GLY A 275 -16.41 -8.29 -2.16
C GLY A 275 -17.58 -7.79 -3.02
N ALA A 276 -18.61 -8.61 -3.21
CA ALA A 276 -19.81 -8.23 -3.97
C ALA A 276 -20.64 -7.13 -3.27
N ALA A 277 -20.75 -7.15 -1.94
CA ALA A 277 -21.46 -6.10 -1.19
C ALA A 277 -20.71 -4.77 -1.24
N VAL A 278 -19.37 -4.81 -1.10
CA VAL A 278 -18.51 -3.64 -1.23
C VAL A 278 -18.57 -3.05 -2.64
N ASP A 279 -18.45 -3.90 -3.67
CA ASP A 279 -18.58 -3.48 -5.07
C ASP A 279 -19.94 -2.81 -5.32
N PHE A 280 -21.02 -3.40 -4.78
CA PHE A 280 -22.37 -2.86 -4.89
C PHE A 280 -22.49 -1.45 -4.29
N VAL A 281 -22.07 -1.24 -3.04
CA VAL A 281 -22.20 0.08 -2.38
C VAL A 281 -21.33 1.16 -3.00
N TYR A 282 -20.25 0.78 -3.68
CA TYR A 282 -19.36 1.71 -4.39
C TYR A 282 -19.75 1.95 -5.86
N THR A 283 -20.73 1.25 -6.40
CA THR A 283 -21.15 1.39 -7.80
C THR A 283 -22.64 1.71 -7.99
N ASP A 284 -23.48 1.50 -6.97
CA ASP A 284 -24.91 1.82 -7.05
C ASP A 284 -25.16 3.33 -7.07
N GLY A 285 -25.69 3.83 -8.18
CA GLY A 285 -25.91 5.25 -8.38
C GLY A 285 -26.92 5.88 -7.41
N ALA A 286 -27.88 5.11 -6.88
CA ALA A 286 -28.86 5.64 -5.94
C ALA A 286 -28.25 5.82 -4.53
N ILE A 287 -27.47 4.82 -4.08
CA ILE A 287 -26.67 4.92 -2.85
C ILE A 287 -25.71 6.10 -2.93
N LEU A 288 -24.87 6.14 -3.98
CA LEU A 288 -23.87 7.21 -4.12
C LEU A 288 -24.49 8.60 -4.22
N SER A 289 -25.59 8.75 -4.95
CA SER A 289 -26.26 10.06 -5.08
C SER A 289 -26.85 10.54 -3.75
N ARG A 290 -27.47 9.64 -2.98
CA ARG A 290 -27.99 9.93 -1.63
C ARG A 290 -26.85 10.32 -0.71
N ASP A 291 -25.79 9.52 -0.69
CA ASP A 291 -24.75 9.61 0.34
C ASP A 291 -23.85 10.81 0.13
N MET A 292 -23.43 11.06 -1.11
CA MET A 292 -22.60 12.22 -1.42
C MET A 292 -23.37 13.54 -1.21
N ALA A 293 -24.70 13.55 -1.36
CA ALA A 293 -25.51 14.72 -1.04
C ALA A 293 -25.52 14.99 0.48
N ILE A 294 -25.70 13.95 1.30
CA ILE A 294 -25.65 14.04 2.76
C ILE A 294 -24.27 14.49 3.23
N LEU A 295 -23.19 13.86 2.74
CA LEU A 295 -21.82 14.20 3.13
C LEU A 295 -21.46 15.66 2.78
N ARG A 296 -21.83 16.13 1.59
CA ARG A 296 -21.62 17.55 1.21
C ARG A 296 -22.41 18.49 2.12
N ALA A 297 -23.67 18.17 2.44
CA ALA A 297 -24.48 18.96 3.35
C ALA A 297 -23.90 19.03 4.77
N MET A 298 -23.11 18.04 5.17
CA MET A 298 -22.36 18.02 6.43
C MET A 298 -21.06 18.85 6.39
N GLY A 299 -20.61 19.30 5.22
CA GLY A 299 -19.29 19.93 5.06
C GLY A 299 -18.12 18.95 5.06
N VAL A 300 -18.39 17.66 4.86
CA VAL A 300 -17.34 16.65 4.66
C VAL A 300 -16.60 16.95 3.37
N ASN A 301 -15.27 16.97 3.45
CA ASN A 301 -14.41 17.15 2.27
C ASN A 301 -13.68 15.86 1.89
N THR A 302 -13.69 14.84 2.73
CA THR A 302 -12.94 13.60 2.50
C THR A 302 -13.74 12.38 2.94
N ILE A 303 -13.73 11.31 2.14
CA ILE A 303 -14.09 9.98 2.62
C ILE A 303 -12.86 9.09 2.69
N ARG A 304 -12.87 8.15 3.63
CA ARG A 304 -11.87 7.11 3.74
C ARG A 304 -12.54 5.76 3.54
N THR A 305 -12.07 4.98 2.57
CA THR A 305 -12.54 3.61 2.36
C THR A 305 -11.61 2.62 3.08
N TRP A 306 -12.15 1.47 3.51
CA TRP A 306 -11.33 0.37 4.05
C TRP A 306 -10.74 -0.52 2.96
N SER A 307 -11.37 -0.54 1.79
CA SER A 307 -11.01 -1.36 0.65
C SER A 307 -11.18 -0.58 -0.65
N GLN A 308 -10.55 -1.08 -1.70
CA GLN A 308 -10.51 -0.46 -3.01
C GLN A 308 -11.86 -0.64 -3.74
N PRO A 309 -12.39 0.39 -4.41
CA PRO A 309 -13.57 0.23 -5.26
C PRO A 309 -13.22 -0.57 -6.53
N PRO A 310 -14.22 -1.21 -7.17
CA PRO A 310 -13.98 -2.00 -8.38
C PRO A 310 -13.60 -1.11 -9.58
N ASP A 311 -14.18 0.08 -9.68
CA ASP A 311 -13.97 1.06 -10.75
C ASP A 311 -14.06 2.51 -10.23
N THR A 312 -14.01 3.50 -11.14
CA THR A 312 -13.98 4.93 -10.78
C THR A 312 -15.32 5.49 -10.32
N THR A 313 -16.43 4.74 -10.36
CA THR A 313 -17.78 5.26 -10.11
C THR A 313 -17.89 6.01 -8.77
N LEU A 314 -17.32 5.45 -7.69
CA LEU A 314 -17.26 6.14 -6.40
C LEU A 314 -16.50 7.46 -6.50
N LEU A 315 -15.31 7.46 -7.10
CA LEU A 315 -14.48 8.64 -7.21
C LEU A 315 -15.12 9.71 -8.11
N ASP A 316 -15.81 9.31 -9.18
CA ASP A 316 -16.58 10.18 -10.07
C ASP A 316 -17.72 10.87 -9.29
N ALA A 317 -18.44 10.12 -8.44
CA ALA A 317 -19.49 10.65 -7.57
C ALA A 317 -18.95 11.61 -6.50
N CYS A 318 -17.78 11.30 -5.92
CA CYS A 318 -17.09 12.19 -4.98
C CYS A 318 -16.60 13.48 -5.67
N TRP A 319 -16.03 13.37 -6.88
CA TRP A 319 -15.53 14.52 -7.64
C TRP A 319 -16.63 15.47 -8.09
N ASN A 320 -17.78 14.93 -8.52
CA ASN A 320 -18.95 15.72 -8.93
C ASN A 320 -18.62 16.82 -9.95
N GLY A 321 -17.80 16.48 -10.95
CA GLY A 321 -17.38 17.42 -11.99
C GLY A 321 -16.56 18.61 -11.47
N GLY A 322 -16.03 18.54 -10.24
CA GLY A 322 -15.30 19.61 -9.57
C GLY A 322 -16.18 20.57 -8.77
N VAL A 323 -17.48 20.32 -8.65
CA VAL A 323 -18.39 21.10 -7.80
C VAL A 323 -18.47 20.46 -6.42
N ASP A 324 -18.01 21.17 -5.40
CA ASP A 324 -17.93 20.72 -4.00
C ASP A 324 -17.34 19.29 -3.89
N PRO A 325 -16.09 19.10 -4.35
CA PRO A 325 -15.51 17.78 -4.44
C PRO A 325 -15.26 17.21 -3.04
N ILE A 326 -15.67 15.95 -2.87
CA ILE A 326 -15.19 15.12 -1.77
C ILE A 326 -13.95 14.38 -2.31
N ARG A 327 -12.84 14.45 -1.58
CA ARG A 327 -11.62 13.70 -1.90
C ARG A 327 -11.65 12.33 -1.24
N VAL A 328 -10.82 11.40 -1.72
CA VAL A 328 -10.83 10.00 -1.27
C VAL A 328 -9.45 9.60 -0.76
N ILE A 329 -9.35 9.23 0.51
CA ILE A 329 -8.27 8.36 0.99
C ILE A 329 -8.65 6.94 0.58
N LEU A 330 -8.09 6.48 -0.53
CA LEU A 330 -8.46 5.22 -1.16
C LEU A 330 -7.77 4.08 -0.43
N GLY A 331 -8.54 3.35 0.37
CA GLY A 331 -8.05 2.19 1.11
C GLY A 331 -7.69 1.03 0.18
N PHE A 332 -6.55 0.41 0.42
CA PHE A 332 -6.15 -0.87 -0.15
C PHE A 332 -6.10 -1.89 0.99
N TRP A 333 -7.00 -2.89 0.92
CA TRP A 333 -7.05 -3.94 1.92
C TRP A 333 -5.83 -4.85 1.78
N VAL A 334 -4.98 -4.88 2.81
CA VAL A 334 -3.88 -5.85 2.89
C VAL A 334 -4.36 -7.07 3.70
N PRO A 335 -4.41 -8.27 3.08
CA PRO A 335 -4.97 -9.48 3.69
C PRO A 335 -4.38 -9.81 5.06
N GLN A 336 -5.24 -9.90 6.08
CA GLN A 336 -4.86 -10.17 7.47
C GLN A 336 -5.50 -11.40 8.11
N GLU A 337 -6.00 -12.31 7.28
CA GLU A 337 -6.62 -13.57 7.67
C GLU A 337 -5.59 -14.62 8.13
N PRO A 338 -5.91 -15.51 9.07
CA PRO A 338 -5.00 -16.54 9.55
C PRO A 338 -4.32 -17.33 8.42
N GLY A 339 -2.98 -17.42 8.46
CA GLY A 339 -2.18 -18.13 7.47
C GLY A 339 -1.53 -17.25 6.40
N VAL A 340 -1.93 -15.98 6.28
CA VAL A 340 -1.20 -15.02 5.44
C VAL A 340 0.12 -14.67 6.11
N ASN A 341 1.22 -14.81 5.36
CA ASN A 341 2.58 -14.56 5.82
C ASN A 341 3.27 -13.53 4.91
N TYR A 342 3.52 -12.33 5.42
CA TYR A 342 4.19 -11.26 4.66
C TYR A 342 5.67 -11.57 4.36
N ALA A 343 6.32 -12.41 5.18
CA ALA A 343 7.67 -12.88 4.92
C ALA A 343 7.73 -13.88 3.75
N HIS A 344 6.59 -14.44 3.33
CA HIS A 344 6.54 -15.34 2.19
C HIS A 344 6.63 -14.54 0.89
N PRO A 345 7.67 -14.73 0.07
CA PRO A 345 7.94 -13.83 -1.06
C PRO A 345 6.81 -13.83 -2.12
N GLY A 346 6.19 -14.99 -2.38
CA GLY A 346 5.04 -15.07 -3.29
C GLY A 346 3.78 -14.37 -2.77
N THR A 347 3.62 -14.24 -1.45
CA THR A 347 2.49 -13.53 -0.84
C THR A 347 2.69 -12.02 -0.96
N ALA A 348 3.87 -11.53 -0.59
CA ALA A 348 4.25 -10.13 -0.74
C ALA A 348 4.11 -9.68 -2.21
N ALA A 349 4.65 -10.46 -3.14
CA ALA A 349 4.57 -10.20 -4.58
C ALA A 349 3.12 -10.13 -5.11
N ALA A 350 2.24 -11.03 -4.65
CA ALA A 350 0.84 -11.02 -5.06
C ALA A 350 0.09 -9.79 -4.54
N ILE A 351 0.37 -9.36 -3.30
CA ILE A 351 -0.20 -8.15 -2.70
C ILE A 351 0.30 -6.91 -3.44
N GLU A 352 1.60 -6.83 -3.74
CA GLU A 352 2.17 -5.72 -4.50
C GLU A 352 1.58 -5.61 -5.91
N LEU A 353 1.45 -6.74 -6.62
CA LEU A 353 0.81 -6.76 -7.95
C LEU A 353 -0.63 -6.24 -7.88
N ALA A 354 -1.42 -6.71 -6.92
CA ALA A 354 -2.78 -6.25 -6.72
C ALA A 354 -2.83 -4.74 -6.41
N PHE A 355 -1.88 -4.23 -5.63
CA PHE A 355 -1.79 -2.80 -5.34
C PHE A 355 -1.44 -1.98 -6.59
N ARG A 356 -0.48 -2.42 -7.41
CA ARG A 356 -0.14 -1.76 -8.68
C ARG A 356 -1.33 -1.69 -9.64
N GLU A 357 -2.17 -2.72 -9.67
CA GLU A 357 -3.41 -2.71 -10.46
C GLU A 357 -4.39 -1.65 -9.97
N VAL A 358 -4.53 -1.49 -8.65
CA VAL A 358 -5.33 -0.42 -8.03
C VAL A 358 -4.74 0.96 -8.35
N VAL A 359 -3.42 1.14 -8.18
CA VAL A 359 -2.75 2.41 -8.48
C VAL A 359 -2.97 2.80 -9.94
N ASN A 360 -2.72 1.88 -10.87
CA ASN A 360 -2.90 2.15 -12.30
C ASN A 360 -4.35 2.46 -12.69
N ARG A 361 -5.33 1.96 -11.93
CA ARG A 361 -6.74 2.26 -12.15
C ARG A 361 -7.13 3.66 -11.71
N PHE A 362 -6.59 4.14 -10.57
CA PHE A 362 -7.09 5.36 -9.93
C PHE A 362 -6.13 6.56 -9.92
N LYS A 363 -4.83 6.38 -10.20
CA LYS A 363 -3.79 7.43 -10.07
C LYS A 363 -4.07 8.73 -10.83
N GLY A 364 -4.86 8.68 -11.91
CA GLY A 364 -5.20 9.86 -12.71
C GLY A 364 -6.46 10.60 -12.24
N HIS A 365 -7.16 10.10 -11.22
CA HIS A 365 -8.48 10.59 -10.86
C HIS A 365 -8.40 11.80 -9.91
N PRO A 366 -9.04 12.94 -10.20
CA PRO A 366 -8.89 14.17 -9.41
C PRO A 366 -9.45 14.09 -7.98
N ALA A 367 -10.43 13.21 -7.71
CA ALA A 367 -10.89 12.97 -6.33
C ALA A 367 -9.86 12.23 -5.46
N LEU A 368 -8.83 11.59 -6.01
CA LEU A 368 -7.85 10.87 -5.19
C LEU A 368 -7.07 11.84 -4.29
N LEU A 369 -7.10 11.61 -2.98
CA LEU A 369 -6.30 12.36 -2.00
C LEU A 369 -4.97 11.65 -1.73
N ALA A 370 -5.08 10.37 -1.37
CA ALA A 370 -3.96 9.57 -0.91
C ALA A 370 -4.29 8.08 -1.02
N TRP A 371 -3.26 7.24 -1.07
CA TRP A 371 -3.38 5.78 -0.96
C TRP A 371 -3.35 5.36 0.50
N GLY A 372 -4.43 4.77 1.02
CA GLY A 372 -4.48 4.18 2.36
C GLY A 372 -4.02 2.72 2.33
N ILE A 373 -2.86 2.41 2.88
CA ILE A 373 -2.26 1.07 2.85
C ILE A 373 -2.60 0.32 4.13
N GLY A 374 -3.37 -0.76 4.00
CA GLY A 374 -3.75 -1.64 5.10
C GLY A 374 -4.83 -1.06 6.02
N ASN A 375 -5.09 -1.77 7.11
CA ASN A 375 -5.95 -1.36 8.22
C ASN A 375 -5.60 -2.17 9.48
N GLU A 376 -4.90 -1.56 10.42
CA GLU A 376 -4.51 -2.15 11.71
C GLU A 376 -3.72 -3.46 11.60
N ASN A 377 -3.03 -3.68 10.49
CA ASN A 377 -2.21 -4.86 10.28
C ASN A 377 -1.10 -5.01 11.34
N ASN A 378 -0.74 -3.93 12.04
CA ASN A 378 0.21 -3.91 13.16
C ASN A 378 -0.32 -4.57 14.46
N PHE A 379 -1.63 -4.80 14.62
CA PHE A 379 -2.19 -5.53 15.77
C PHE A 379 -2.14 -7.05 15.65
N THR A 380 -1.85 -7.59 14.47
CA THR A 380 -1.88 -9.03 14.28
C THR A 380 -0.61 -9.69 14.82
N TYR A 381 -0.62 -10.08 16.10
CA TYR A 381 0.50 -10.77 16.80
C TYR A 381 0.94 -12.10 16.16
N ALA A 382 0.16 -12.66 15.23
CA ALA A 382 0.49 -13.88 14.52
C ALA A 382 1.46 -13.68 13.34
N ARG A 383 1.89 -12.43 13.06
CA ARG A 383 2.75 -12.10 11.92
C ARG A 383 4.02 -11.38 12.37
N PRO A 384 5.14 -11.64 11.69
CA PRO A 384 6.33 -10.82 11.86
C PRO A 384 6.04 -9.35 11.49
N LEU A 385 6.18 -8.47 12.48
CA LEU A 385 5.82 -7.06 12.37
C LEU A 385 6.74 -6.29 11.43
N ALA A 386 8.03 -6.64 11.38
CA ALA A 386 8.99 -5.98 10.49
C ALA A 386 8.64 -6.20 9.02
N GLU A 387 8.14 -7.39 8.70
CA GLU A 387 7.73 -7.79 7.35
C GLU A 387 6.42 -7.12 6.92
N TRP A 388 5.55 -6.75 7.87
CA TRP A 388 4.43 -5.86 7.57
C TRP A 388 4.91 -4.47 7.13
N TYR A 389 5.77 -3.82 7.93
CA TYR A 389 6.25 -2.49 7.62
C TYR A 389 7.11 -2.44 6.35
N ALA A 390 7.95 -3.46 6.13
CA ALA A 390 8.69 -3.62 4.89
C ALA A 390 7.73 -3.72 3.69
N LEU A 391 6.72 -4.60 3.74
CA LEU A 391 5.72 -4.73 2.70
C LEU A 391 4.98 -3.40 2.47
N ALA A 392 4.51 -2.73 3.52
CA ALA A 392 3.80 -1.46 3.39
C ALA A 392 4.66 -0.37 2.72
N ASN A 393 5.96 -0.32 3.02
CA ASN A 393 6.88 0.57 2.33
C ASN A 393 7.10 0.15 0.86
N ASP A 394 7.21 -1.14 0.56
CA ASP A 394 7.33 -1.66 -0.81
C ASP A 394 6.08 -1.34 -1.66
N LEU A 395 4.89 -1.39 -1.06
CA LEU A 395 3.66 -0.92 -1.70
C LEU A 395 3.75 0.58 -2.03
N ALA A 396 4.22 1.40 -1.10
CA ALA A 396 4.40 2.84 -1.35
C ALA A 396 5.47 3.15 -2.40
N VAL A 397 6.53 2.34 -2.50
CA VAL A 397 7.51 2.38 -3.59
C VAL A 397 6.80 2.07 -4.91
N ALA A 398 6.00 1.01 -4.96
CA ALA A 398 5.25 0.62 -6.15
C ALA A 398 4.32 1.75 -6.63
N ALA A 399 3.58 2.42 -5.72
CA ALA A 399 2.78 3.58 -6.10
C ALA A 399 3.63 4.70 -6.72
N TYR A 400 4.75 5.05 -6.10
CA TYR A 400 5.66 6.07 -6.64
C TYR A 400 6.22 5.70 -8.02
N GLU A 401 6.57 4.45 -8.26
CA GLU A 401 7.06 3.98 -9.57
C GLU A 401 5.99 4.11 -10.67
N GLU A 402 4.73 3.82 -10.34
CA GLU A 402 3.62 3.92 -11.30
C GLU A 402 3.23 5.39 -11.58
N GLU A 403 3.37 6.28 -10.60
CA GLU A 403 2.92 7.68 -10.69
C GLU A 403 4.03 8.67 -11.10
N GLY A 404 5.27 8.39 -10.73
CA GLY A 404 6.43 9.24 -10.94
C GLY A 404 6.44 10.51 -10.08
N ALA A 405 7.00 11.60 -10.60
CA ALA A 405 7.25 12.83 -9.82
C ALA A 405 5.97 13.56 -9.35
N ALA A 406 4.80 13.21 -9.88
CA ALA A 406 3.51 13.80 -9.51
C ALA A 406 2.65 12.84 -8.66
N TYR A 407 3.30 11.98 -7.87
CA TYR A 407 2.66 10.96 -7.03
C TYR A 407 1.67 11.53 -6.01
N HIS A 408 0.69 10.72 -5.64
CA HIS A 408 -0.18 10.96 -4.49
C HIS A 408 0.46 10.42 -3.20
N PRO A 409 0.28 11.10 -2.04
CA PRO A 409 0.81 10.60 -0.78
C PRO A 409 0.32 9.19 -0.41
N CYS A 410 1.18 8.38 0.21
CA CYS A 410 0.81 7.12 0.82
C CYS A 410 0.63 7.27 2.34
N VAL A 411 -0.53 6.84 2.85
CA VAL A 411 -0.88 6.76 4.28
C VAL A 411 -0.79 5.30 4.71
N ILE A 412 0.04 4.96 5.71
CA ILE A 412 0.00 3.64 6.34
C ILE A 412 -1.02 3.64 7.48
N VAL A 413 -1.95 2.69 7.52
CA VAL A 413 -3.07 2.71 8.49
C VAL A 413 -2.80 1.76 9.66
N ASN A 414 -2.29 2.30 10.75
CA ASN A 414 -2.01 1.55 11.98
C ASN A 414 -3.21 1.55 12.94
N GLY A 415 -3.32 0.53 13.78
CA GLY A 415 -4.10 0.58 15.01
C GLY A 415 -3.28 1.26 16.10
N GLY A 416 -3.72 2.44 16.54
CA GLY A 416 -3.03 3.29 17.51
C GLY A 416 -1.59 3.68 17.14
N LEU A 417 -0.79 4.03 18.16
CA LEU A 417 0.64 4.36 18.02
C LEU A 417 1.56 3.16 18.29
N GLN A 418 0.98 1.97 18.50
CA GLN A 418 1.76 0.78 18.81
C GLN A 418 2.74 0.50 17.66
N HIS A 419 4.01 0.39 18.02
CA HIS A 419 5.12 0.15 17.12
C HIS A 419 5.43 1.26 16.12
N LEU A 420 4.84 2.46 16.21
CA LEU A 420 5.25 3.58 15.38
C LEU A 420 6.62 4.12 15.86
N GLY A 421 7.54 4.40 14.95
CA GLY A 421 8.86 4.94 15.32
C GLY A 421 9.84 3.90 15.87
N ASP A 422 9.56 2.61 15.70
CA ASP A 422 10.39 1.52 16.21
C ASP A 422 11.40 1.02 15.17
N THR A 423 12.67 1.33 15.39
CA THR A 423 13.77 0.90 14.52
C THR A 423 13.93 -0.62 14.41
N ALA A 424 13.47 -1.40 15.40
CA ALA A 424 13.60 -2.86 15.36
C ALA A 424 12.61 -3.51 14.38
N SER A 425 11.44 -2.89 14.24
CA SER A 425 10.42 -3.29 13.25
C SER A 425 10.49 -2.50 11.95
N GLY A 426 11.43 -1.56 11.81
CA GLY A 426 11.60 -0.77 10.60
C GLY A 426 10.45 0.20 10.34
N SER A 427 9.75 0.63 11.39
CA SER A 427 8.59 1.52 11.33
C SER A 427 8.93 2.98 11.72
N ASP A 428 10.22 3.33 11.69
CA ASP A 428 10.69 4.69 11.89
C ASP A 428 10.80 5.47 10.56
N ASP A 429 10.90 6.79 10.65
CA ASP A 429 10.94 7.67 9.47
C ASP A 429 12.11 7.34 8.52
N ALA A 430 13.23 6.80 9.02
CA ALA A 430 14.40 6.48 8.19
C ALA A 430 14.20 5.17 7.41
N ALA A 431 13.47 4.20 7.96
CA ALA A 431 13.16 2.94 7.28
C ALA A 431 11.98 3.09 6.31
N MET A 432 10.92 3.80 6.72
CA MET A 432 9.69 3.98 5.94
C MET A 432 9.87 5.07 4.87
N THR A 433 10.78 4.88 3.92
CA THR A 433 11.23 5.92 2.98
C THR A 433 10.18 6.45 2.00
N HIS A 434 9.11 5.69 1.73
CA HIS A 434 8.08 6.06 0.75
C HIS A 434 6.69 6.31 1.33
N ILE A 435 6.50 6.07 2.62
CA ILE A 435 5.31 6.51 3.35
C ILE A 435 5.42 7.99 3.67
N ASP A 436 4.41 8.75 3.25
CA ASP A 436 4.38 10.21 3.42
C ASP A 436 3.64 10.63 4.69
N ILE A 437 2.64 9.84 5.11
CA ILE A 437 1.70 10.16 6.19
C ILE A 437 1.52 8.95 7.10
N TRP A 438 1.56 9.17 8.42
CA TRP A 438 1.10 8.17 9.38
C TRP A 438 -0.43 8.22 9.50
N GLY A 439 -1.09 7.09 9.31
CA GLY A 439 -2.51 6.89 9.58
C GLY A 439 -2.69 6.09 10.87
N THR A 440 -3.68 6.45 11.67
CA THR A 440 -3.97 5.71 12.91
C THR A 440 -5.47 5.62 13.20
N ASN A 441 -5.95 4.41 13.45
CA ASN A 441 -7.24 4.17 14.06
C ASN A 441 -7.05 4.34 15.57
N ALA A 442 -7.73 5.31 16.16
CA ALA A 442 -7.53 5.68 17.55
C ALA A 442 -8.87 5.99 18.23
N TYR A 443 -9.16 5.26 19.29
CA TYR A 443 -10.39 5.36 20.07
C TYR A 443 -10.06 5.80 21.51
N PRO A 444 -9.70 7.08 21.73
CA PRO A 444 -9.15 7.55 23.00
C PRO A 444 -10.21 7.81 24.09
N GLY A 445 -11.49 7.73 23.74
CA GLY A 445 -12.60 8.14 24.59
C GLY A 445 -12.80 9.65 24.54
N ALA A 446 -12.94 10.32 25.68
CA ALA A 446 -13.30 11.75 25.70
C ALA A 446 -12.21 12.70 25.15
N SER A 447 -10.94 12.28 25.13
CA SER A 447 -9.80 13.15 24.75
C SER A 447 -8.59 12.35 24.32
N PHE A 448 -7.81 12.85 23.36
CA PHE A 448 -6.54 12.23 22.93
C PHE A 448 -5.41 12.40 23.96
N GLN A 449 -5.58 13.27 24.97
CA GLN A 449 -4.62 13.46 26.07
C GLN A 449 -3.18 13.68 25.53
N CYS A 450 -2.23 12.82 25.90
CA CYS A 450 -0.82 12.94 25.49
C CYS A 450 -0.49 12.24 24.15
N PHE A 451 -1.50 11.77 23.40
CA PHE A 451 -1.30 11.02 22.16
C PHE A 451 -0.43 11.78 21.15
N PHE A 452 -0.76 13.05 20.87
CA PHE A 452 -0.03 13.86 19.90
C PHE A 452 1.37 14.26 20.39
N ASP A 453 1.50 14.60 21.67
CA ASP A 453 2.81 14.87 22.27
C ASP A 453 3.72 13.65 22.17
N TYR A 454 3.18 12.44 22.37
CA TYR A 454 3.94 11.21 22.21
C TYR A 454 4.29 10.95 20.74
N PHE A 455 3.33 11.07 19.82
CA PHE A 455 3.56 10.93 18.38
C PHE A 455 4.67 11.86 17.87
N GLU A 456 4.70 13.10 18.34
CA GLU A 456 5.72 14.09 17.95
C GLU A 456 7.15 13.67 18.34
N THR A 457 7.31 12.78 19.33
CA THR A 457 8.61 12.18 19.67
C THR A 457 9.03 11.03 18.75
N LEU A 458 8.07 10.43 18.04
CA LEU A 458 8.25 9.23 17.23
C LEU A 458 8.49 9.52 15.74
N SER A 459 7.83 10.55 15.20
CA SER A 459 7.91 10.89 13.78
C SER A 459 7.82 12.38 13.53
N THR A 460 8.50 12.83 12.48
CA THR A 460 8.46 14.21 11.94
C THR A 460 7.36 14.43 10.90
N ARG A 461 6.73 13.36 10.41
CA ARG A 461 5.70 13.37 9.36
C ARG A 461 4.33 13.81 9.88
N PRO A 462 3.40 14.25 9.00
CA PRO A 462 2.02 14.46 9.41
C PRO A 462 1.34 13.15 9.85
N ILE A 463 0.30 13.30 10.66
CA ILE A 463 -0.59 12.19 11.05
C ILE A 463 -2.03 12.52 10.69
N VAL A 464 -2.75 11.55 10.14
CA VAL A 464 -4.20 11.58 9.97
C VAL A 464 -4.81 10.49 10.86
N ILE A 465 -5.85 10.84 11.62
CA ILE A 465 -6.59 9.83 12.38
C ILE A 465 -7.59 9.18 11.42
N THR A 466 -7.37 7.92 11.05
CA THR A 466 -8.15 7.23 10.02
C THR A 466 -9.46 6.66 10.53
N GLU A 467 -9.59 6.50 11.85
CA GLU A 467 -10.82 6.19 12.58
C GLU A 467 -10.76 6.85 13.96
N TYR A 468 -11.82 7.55 14.36
CA TYR A 468 -12.06 8.05 15.72
C TYR A 468 -13.56 8.06 16.03
N GLY A 469 -13.92 8.10 17.30
CA GLY A 469 -15.31 8.23 17.74
C GLY A 469 -15.62 7.37 18.97
N ILE A 470 -16.91 7.22 19.25
CA ILE A 470 -17.50 6.22 20.14
C ILE A 470 -18.75 5.67 19.45
N ASP A 471 -19.30 4.55 19.90
CA ASP A 471 -20.61 4.12 19.44
C ASP A 471 -21.73 5.03 19.98
N ALA A 472 -22.95 4.88 19.48
CA ALA A 472 -24.11 5.72 19.80
C ALA A 472 -25.11 5.07 20.77
N PHE A 473 -24.80 3.89 21.33
CA PHE A 473 -25.72 3.14 22.19
C PHE A 473 -25.23 3.11 23.65
N ASP A 474 -26.14 3.35 24.59
CA ASP A 474 -25.90 3.15 26.01
C ASP A 474 -26.25 1.71 26.38
N GLN A 475 -25.23 0.85 26.55
CA GLN A 475 -25.40 -0.55 26.90
C GLN A 475 -26.05 -0.74 28.29
N GLU A 476 -25.83 0.18 29.22
CA GLU A 476 -26.41 0.12 30.56
C GLU A 476 -27.88 0.59 30.55
N GLY A 477 -28.16 1.67 29.82
CA GLY A 477 -29.49 2.27 29.68
C GLY A 477 -30.41 1.55 28.70
N GLY A 478 -29.87 0.79 27.75
CA GLY A 478 -30.61 0.09 26.70
C GLY A 478 -31.26 1.01 25.68
N VAL A 479 -30.70 2.21 25.48
CA VAL A 479 -31.20 3.25 24.59
C VAL A 479 -30.03 3.96 23.91
N GLU A 480 -30.28 4.66 22.81
CA GLU A 480 -29.24 5.51 22.20
C GLU A 480 -28.99 6.77 23.03
N TYR A 481 -27.74 7.21 23.10
CA TYR A 481 -27.32 8.44 23.79
C TYR A 481 -26.69 9.46 22.83
N GLU A 482 -27.46 9.91 21.84
CA GLU A 482 -26.96 10.75 20.75
C GLU A 482 -26.21 12.01 21.21
N SER A 483 -26.64 12.64 22.30
CA SER A 483 -25.95 13.82 22.84
C SER A 483 -24.55 13.50 23.37
N THR A 484 -24.37 12.33 24.01
CA THR A 484 -23.05 11.86 24.48
C THR A 484 -22.16 11.52 23.29
N HIS A 485 -22.71 10.83 22.28
CA HIS A 485 -22.01 10.56 21.03
C HIS A 485 -21.52 11.87 20.39
N ALA A 486 -22.40 12.87 20.26
CA ALA A 486 -22.07 14.19 19.71
C ALA A 486 -20.98 14.92 20.51
N GLU A 487 -21.08 14.94 21.85
CA GLU A 487 -20.08 15.57 22.72
C GLU A 487 -18.68 14.99 22.49
N TYR A 488 -18.57 13.66 22.45
CA TYR A 488 -17.28 12.97 22.29
C TYR A 488 -16.67 13.21 20.92
N VAL A 489 -17.43 13.04 19.83
CA VAL A 489 -16.87 13.21 18.48
C VAL A 489 -16.45 14.66 18.21
N VAL A 490 -17.18 15.65 18.74
CA VAL A 490 -16.80 17.07 18.62
C VAL A 490 -15.56 17.38 19.44
N ALA A 491 -15.47 16.88 20.68
CA ALA A 491 -14.29 17.06 21.52
C ALA A 491 -13.04 16.47 20.84
N GLN A 492 -13.16 15.24 20.33
CA GLN A 492 -12.11 14.56 19.57
C GLN A 492 -11.72 15.37 18.33
N TRP A 493 -12.67 15.78 17.49
CA TRP A 493 -12.43 16.59 16.29
C TRP A 493 -11.67 17.89 16.59
N ARG A 494 -12.04 18.61 17.65
CA ARG A 494 -11.37 19.86 18.05
C ARG A 494 -9.91 19.64 18.44
N GLU A 495 -9.55 18.50 19.01
CA GLU A 495 -8.16 18.13 19.23
C GLU A 495 -7.45 17.76 17.90
N LEU A 496 -8.12 17.02 17.01
CA LEU A 496 -7.57 16.64 15.70
C LEU A 496 -7.22 17.87 14.86
N ARG A 497 -8.17 18.80 14.69
CA ARG A 497 -7.97 20.00 13.86
C ARG A 497 -6.80 20.86 14.34
N ALA A 498 -6.46 20.79 15.64
CA ALA A 498 -5.40 21.57 16.25
C ALA A 498 -4.03 20.87 16.22
N ARG A 499 -3.99 19.53 16.16
CA ARG A 499 -2.76 18.74 16.41
C ARG A 499 -2.38 17.79 15.28
N SER A 500 -3.22 17.63 14.25
CA SER A 500 -3.02 16.70 13.14
C SER A 500 -3.44 17.33 11.80
N ILE A 501 -3.36 16.58 10.70
CA ILE A 501 -3.96 16.99 9.41
C ILE A 501 -5.46 16.64 9.32
N GLY A 502 -6.12 16.40 10.46
CA GLY A 502 -7.53 16.01 10.56
C GLY A 502 -7.71 14.50 10.73
N GLY A 503 -8.91 14.01 10.38
CA GLY A 503 -9.24 12.60 10.51
C GLY A 503 -10.62 12.22 9.98
N ALA A 504 -10.90 10.91 10.02
CA ALA A 504 -12.16 10.33 9.59
C ALA A 504 -12.92 9.70 10.76
N VAL A 505 -14.12 10.19 11.03
CA VAL A 505 -14.98 9.64 12.09
C VAL A 505 -15.52 8.27 11.69
N MET A 506 -15.50 7.34 12.64
CA MET A 506 -16.08 6.01 12.56
C MET A 506 -17.53 6.11 13.04
N ALA A 507 -18.55 5.95 12.19
CA ALA A 507 -18.53 5.77 10.73
C ALA A 507 -19.68 6.53 10.05
N TYR A 508 -19.75 6.51 8.71
CA TYR A 508 -20.83 7.16 7.96
C TYR A 508 -22.22 6.69 8.40
N SER A 509 -22.46 5.38 8.42
CA SER A 509 -23.72 4.79 8.85
C SER A 509 -23.48 3.66 9.84
N ASP A 510 -24.53 3.27 10.57
CA ASP A 510 -24.54 2.03 11.34
C ASP A 510 -24.20 0.84 10.44
N GLU A 511 -23.50 -0.14 11.00
CA GLU A 511 -22.98 -1.31 10.28
C GLU A 511 -23.52 -2.60 10.91
N TRP A 512 -24.76 -2.95 10.57
CA TRP A 512 -25.55 -4.04 11.18
C TRP A 512 -24.95 -5.45 11.03
N TRP A 513 -23.85 -5.59 10.30
CA TRP A 513 -23.23 -6.89 10.04
C TRP A 513 -22.13 -7.27 11.04
N LYS A 514 -21.79 -6.38 11.99
CA LYS A 514 -20.58 -6.52 12.81
C LYS A 514 -20.74 -7.34 14.09
N ALA A 515 -21.94 -7.46 14.65
CA ALA A 515 -22.15 -8.09 15.95
C ALA A 515 -23.02 -9.36 15.92
N GLY A 516 -23.77 -9.62 14.84
CA GLY A 516 -24.55 -10.84 14.73
C GLY A 516 -25.32 -11.04 13.42
N ASP A 517 -26.64 -11.00 13.48
CA ASP A 517 -27.54 -11.16 12.35
C ASP A 517 -27.62 -9.82 11.58
N PRO A 518 -27.15 -9.76 10.32
CA PRO A 518 -27.20 -8.53 9.52
C PRO A 518 -28.58 -7.90 9.35
N SER A 519 -29.65 -8.66 9.63
CA SER A 519 -31.04 -8.20 9.54
C SER A 519 -31.59 -7.65 10.87
N ALA A 520 -30.79 -7.67 11.93
CA ALA A 520 -31.13 -7.16 13.26
C ALA A 520 -30.04 -6.19 13.73
N HIS A 521 -30.44 -5.12 14.43
CA HIS A 521 -29.47 -4.22 15.04
C HIS A 521 -29.05 -4.77 16.40
N ASP A 522 -27.97 -5.53 16.40
CA ASP A 522 -27.49 -6.30 17.54
C ASP A 522 -26.69 -5.43 18.53
N LEU A 523 -26.75 -5.81 19.81
CA LEU A 523 -26.05 -5.13 20.91
C LEU A 523 -24.68 -5.75 21.23
N GLY A 524 -24.11 -6.54 20.31
CA GLY A 524 -22.81 -7.17 20.54
C GLY A 524 -21.64 -6.19 20.34
N GLY A 525 -20.44 -6.66 20.67
CA GLY A 525 -19.24 -5.83 20.68
C GLY A 525 -18.27 -6.27 21.78
N TYR A 526 -17.57 -5.32 22.38
CA TYR A 526 -16.54 -5.61 23.38
C TYR A 526 -16.48 -4.56 24.49
N GLY A 527 -16.01 -4.98 25.68
CA GLY A 527 -15.81 -4.07 26.81
C GLY A 527 -14.57 -3.18 26.60
N THR A 528 -14.70 -1.89 26.90
CA THR A 528 -13.63 -0.89 26.76
C THR A 528 -13.75 0.17 27.84
N ALA A 529 -12.63 0.73 28.30
CA ALA A 529 -12.65 1.86 29.24
C ALA A 529 -12.72 3.22 28.53
N ALA A 530 -12.67 3.25 27.19
CA ALA A 530 -12.70 4.47 26.41
C ALA A 530 -14.13 5.04 26.27
N HIS A 531 -15.14 4.17 26.30
CA HIS A 531 -16.53 4.56 26.10
C HIS A 531 -17.20 4.86 27.46
N PRO A 532 -18.16 5.80 27.49
CA PRO A 532 -18.76 6.31 28.73
C PRO A 532 -19.48 5.24 29.57
N ASP A 533 -20.02 4.20 28.94
CA ASP A 533 -20.75 3.10 29.56
C ASP A 533 -19.88 1.83 29.76
N GLY A 534 -18.61 1.89 29.37
CA GLY A 534 -17.67 0.78 29.48
C GLY A 534 -17.79 -0.29 28.38
N TYR A 535 -18.57 -0.05 27.32
CA TYR A 535 -18.81 -0.99 26.25
C TYR A 535 -18.77 -0.31 24.88
N SER A 536 -18.43 -1.08 23.84
CA SER A 536 -18.43 -0.62 22.47
C SER A 536 -19.38 -1.49 21.67
N ASN A 537 -20.56 -0.97 21.33
CA ASN A 537 -21.54 -1.66 20.51
C ASN A 537 -21.17 -1.56 19.02
N GLU A 538 -20.67 -2.66 18.44
CA GLU A 538 -20.00 -2.66 17.13
C GLU A 538 -20.87 -2.25 15.94
N GLU A 539 -22.20 -2.32 16.06
CA GLU A 539 -23.11 -1.94 14.97
C GLU A 539 -23.61 -0.49 15.06
N TRP A 540 -23.21 0.25 16.09
CA TRP A 540 -23.83 1.54 16.49
C TRP A 540 -22.89 2.75 16.33
N TRP A 541 -21.85 2.63 15.52
CA TRP A 541 -20.87 3.71 15.27
C TRP A 541 -21.37 4.81 14.32
N GLY A 542 -22.52 4.65 13.68
CA GLY A 542 -22.96 5.52 12.61
C GLY A 542 -23.24 6.95 13.08
N LEU A 543 -22.72 7.94 12.33
CA LEU A 543 -23.27 9.29 12.35
C LEU A 543 -24.73 9.31 11.85
N LEU A 544 -25.08 8.37 10.98
CA LEU A 544 -26.42 8.15 10.48
C LEU A 544 -26.93 6.77 10.91
N ARG A 545 -28.16 6.74 11.40
CA ARG A 545 -28.91 5.51 11.59
C ARG A 545 -29.38 4.98 10.25
N ALA A 546 -29.09 3.72 9.96
CA ALA A 546 -29.68 3.01 8.83
C ALA A 546 -31.08 2.52 9.19
N VAL A 547 -32.06 2.78 8.33
CA VAL A 547 -33.46 2.37 8.50
C VAL A 547 -33.93 1.67 7.23
N ASP A 548 -34.38 0.43 7.37
CA ASP A 548 -34.86 -0.37 6.23
C ASP A 548 -36.03 0.35 5.53
N SER A 549 -35.83 0.67 4.24
CA SER A 549 -36.81 1.35 3.40
C SER A 549 -37.56 0.40 2.44
N GLY A 550 -37.35 -0.91 2.60
CA GLY A 550 -37.90 -1.98 1.77
C GLY A 550 -37.00 -2.27 0.55
N PRO A 551 -37.49 -2.14 -0.69
CA PRO A 551 -36.73 -2.55 -1.88
C PRO A 551 -35.70 -1.51 -2.36
N GLY A 552 -35.68 -0.31 -1.77
CA GLY A 552 -34.72 0.75 -2.10
C GLY A 552 -33.50 0.72 -1.19
N PRO A 553 -32.50 1.60 -1.44
CA PRO A 553 -31.43 1.84 -0.48
C PRO A 553 -31.99 2.24 0.89
N ASP A 554 -31.35 1.82 1.99
CA ASP A 554 -31.79 2.18 3.34
C ASP A 554 -32.02 3.69 3.51
N GLU A 555 -33.01 4.08 4.28
CA GLU A 555 -33.11 5.47 4.70
C GLU A 555 -31.98 5.76 5.69
N LEU A 556 -31.26 6.88 5.51
CA LEU A 556 -30.22 7.31 6.42
C LEU A 556 -30.70 8.51 7.23
N GLN A 557 -30.84 8.31 8.53
CA GLN A 557 -31.35 9.32 9.46
C GLN A 557 -30.18 9.90 10.28
N PRO A 558 -29.83 11.19 10.12
CA PRO A 558 -28.74 11.80 10.86
C PRO A 558 -28.99 11.82 12.36
N ARG A 559 -27.97 11.48 13.16
CA ARG A 559 -27.95 11.64 14.62
C ARG A 559 -27.51 13.06 15.02
N GLU A 560 -27.65 13.42 16.29
CA GLU A 560 -27.12 14.69 16.83
C GLU A 560 -25.63 14.89 16.51
N ALA A 561 -24.83 13.82 16.54
CA ALA A 561 -23.41 13.84 16.18
C ALA A 561 -23.14 14.34 14.74
N TYR A 562 -24.00 14.00 13.79
CA TYR A 562 -23.92 14.50 12.41
C TYR A 562 -24.05 16.04 12.39
N PHE A 563 -25.07 16.58 13.05
CA PHE A 563 -25.32 18.02 13.05
C PHE A 563 -24.25 18.78 13.84
N ALA A 564 -23.77 18.21 14.95
CA ALA A 564 -22.73 18.80 15.77
C ALA A 564 -21.39 18.90 15.01
N LEU A 565 -20.99 17.84 14.31
CA LEU A 565 -19.81 17.89 13.44
C LEU A 565 -20.03 18.77 12.20
N ALA A 566 -21.24 18.80 11.62
CA ALA A 566 -21.55 19.70 10.51
C ALA A 566 -21.33 21.17 10.89
N ALA A 567 -21.73 21.57 12.11
CA ALA A 567 -21.47 22.90 12.62
C ALA A 567 -19.97 23.21 12.74
N GLU A 568 -19.13 22.21 13.06
CA GLU A 568 -17.67 22.36 13.09
C GLU A 568 -17.04 22.36 11.68
N PHE A 569 -17.59 21.59 10.74
CA PHE A 569 -17.03 21.41 9.40
C PHE A 569 -17.40 22.53 8.43
N LEU A 570 -18.66 22.96 8.46
CA LEU A 570 -19.11 24.16 7.72
C LEU A 570 -18.58 25.44 8.39
N GLY A 571 -18.20 25.31 9.65
CA GLY A 571 -17.76 26.38 10.52
C GLY A 571 -18.91 27.26 10.98
N LEU A 572 -18.63 28.07 12.01
CA LEU A 572 -19.60 28.99 12.57
C LEU A 572 -19.48 30.32 11.83
N PRO A 573 -20.52 30.79 11.12
CA PRO A 573 -20.52 32.16 10.63
C PRO A 573 -20.19 33.12 11.78
N GLY A 574 -19.26 34.03 11.57
CA GLY A 574 -18.75 34.96 12.57
C GLY A 574 -17.57 34.44 13.40
N ASP A 575 -17.22 33.16 13.37
CA ASP A 575 -16.03 32.64 14.06
C ASP A 575 -14.81 32.73 13.13
N LEU A 576 -14.20 33.91 13.08
CA LEU A 576 -13.12 34.25 12.14
C LEU A 576 -11.73 33.90 12.68
N ASN A 577 -11.65 33.39 13.90
CA ASN A 577 -10.44 32.73 14.41
C ASN A 577 -10.60 31.22 14.59
N CYS A 578 -11.75 30.65 14.21
CA CYS A 578 -12.07 29.23 14.28
C CYS A 578 -11.89 28.64 15.70
N SER A 579 -12.15 29.45 16.73
CA SER A 579 -12.08 29.03 18.13
C SER A 579 -13.21 28.10 18.53
N GLY A 580 -14.28 28.03 17.74
CA GLY A 580 -15.53 27.32 18.04
C GLY A 580 -16.55 28.20 18.77
N THR A 581 -16.30 29.50 18.90
CA THR A 581 -17.20 30.46 19.54
C THR A 581 -17.13 31.80 18.81
N VAL A 582 -18.28 32.45 18.59
CA VAL A 582 -18.33 33.81 18.08
C VAL A 582 -18.26 34.78 19.26
N ASP A 583 -17.10 35.41 19.47
CA ASP A 583 -16.89 36.36 20.56
C ASP A 583 -15.99 37.56 20.15
N LEU A 584 -15.64 38.41 21.12
CA LEU A 584 -14.89 39.64 20.84
C LEU A 584 -13.51 39.38 20.19
N SER A 585 -12.97 38.17 20.29
CA SER A 585 -11.74 37.76 19.64
C SER A 585 -11.86 37.59 18.12
N ASP A 586 -13.08 37.55 17.57
CA ASP A 586 -13.35 37.48 16.13
C ASP A 586 -13.35 38.84 15.45
N ILE A 587 -13.39 39.94 16.22
CA ILE A 587 -13.51 41.30 15.66
C ILE A 587 -12.30 41.65 14.78
N GLU A 588 -11.09 41.45 15.27
CA GLU A 588 -9.87 41.76 14.51
C GLU A 588 -9.76 40.87 13.25
N PRO A 589 -9.89 39.53 13.35
CA PRO A 589 -9.95 38.65 12.18
C PRO A 589 -11.02 39.04 11.15
N PHE A 590 -12.24 39.37 11.59
CA PHE A 590 -13.33 39.79 10.72
C PHE A 590 -13.03 41.09 9.98
N VAL A 591 -12.44 42.08 10.66
CA VAL A 591 -12.01 43.32 10.01
C VAL A 591 -10.94 43.04 8.97
N VAL A 592 -9.95 42.17 9.27
CA VAL A 592 -8.90 41.81 8.31
C VAL A 592 -9.50 41.07 7.12
N ALA A 593 -10.43 40.12 7.33
CA ALA A 593 -11.13 39.41 6.27
C ALA A 593 -11.86 40.35 5.29
N LEU A 594 -12.50 41.41 5.82
CA LEU A 594 -13.22 42.41 5.01
C LEU A 594 -12.30 43.30 4.16
N VAL A 595 -11.12 43.66 4.67
CA VAL A 595 -10.26 44.69 4.05
C VAL A 595 -9.07 44.12 3.29
N ASP A 596 -8.59 42.94 3.68
CA ASP A 596 -7.42 42.27 3.10
C ASP A 596 -7.52 40.74 3.28
N ALA A 597 -8.31 40.11 2.41
CA ALA A 597 -8.50 38.65 2.39
C ALA A 597 -7.18 37.87 2.30
N ALA A 598 -6.17 38.42 1.60
CA ALA A 598 -4.87 37.77 1.46
C ALA A 598 -4.08 37.82 2.79
N ALA A 599 -4.11 38.96 3.49
CA ALA A 599 -3.51 39.07 4.83
C ALA A 599 -4.25 38.25 5.88
N TYR A 600 -5.58 38.10 5.78
CA TYR A 600 -6.36 37.20 6.63
C TYR A 600 -5.86 35.76 6.50
N GLY A 601 -5.86 35.20 5.29
CA GLY A 601 -5.47 33.82 5.05
C GLY A 601 -3.98 33.52 5.33
N ALA A 602 -3.11 34.52 5.27
CA ALA A 602 -1.69 34.40 5.60
C ALA A 602 -1.35 34.74 7.06
N GLY A 603 -2.30 35.27 7.83
CA GLY A 603 -2.08 35.88 9.14
C GLY A 603 -3.04 35.34 10.20
N ILE A 604 -3.85 36.23 10.79
CA ILE A 604 -4.71 35.90 11.94
C ILE A 604 -5.82 34.90 11.59
N GLY A 605 -6.17 34.75 10.31
CA GLY A 605 -7.13 33.77 9.80
C GLY A 605 -6.49 32.54 9.17
N ALA A 606 -5.19 32.30 9.39
CA ALA A 606 -4.51 31.16 8.80
C ALA A 606 -5.16 29.83 9.25
N GLY A 607 -5.70 29.08 8.28
CA GLY A 607 -6.41 27.82 8.53
C GLY A 607 -7.90 27.97 8.87
N CYS A 608 -8.44 29.19 8.86
CA CYS A 608 -9.86 29.47 9.03
C CYS A 608 -10.50 29.91 7.71
N ASP A 609 -11.73 29.47 7.43
CA ASP A 609 -12.42 29.81 6.18
C ASP A 609 -12.85 31.28 6.23
N ILE A 610 -12.45 32.06 5.23
CA ILE A 610 -12.87 33.46 5.10
C ILE A 610 -14.38 33.57 4.86
N GLY A 611 -15.02 32.51 4.35
CA GLY A 611 -16.47 32.42 4.21
C GLY A 611 -17.22 32.59 5.54
N HIS A 612 -16.59 32.39 6.70
CA HIS A 612 -17.23 32.70 7.97
C HIS A 612 -17.54 34.19 8.14
N ALA A 613 -16.88 35.09 7.38
CA ALA A 613 -17.21 36.51 7.39
C ALA A 613 -18.49 36.84 6.60
N ASP A 614 -18.99 35.95 5.74
CA ASP A 614 -20.28 36.10 5.06
C ASP A 614 -21.40 35.68 6.01
N VAL A 615 -21.60 36.48 7.05
CA VAL A 615 -22.59 36.23 8.11
C VAL A 615 -24.01 36.60 7.68
N ASN A 616 -24.17 37.30 6.55
CA ASN A 616 -25.48 37.62 5.98
C ASN A 616 -25.94 36.56 4.95
N GLY A 617 -25.03 35.70 4.47
CA GLY A 617 -25.30 34.57 3.59
C GLY A 617 -25.57 34.94 2.13
N ASP A 618 -25.10 36.10 1.66
CA ASP A 618 -25.30 36.57 0.28
C ASP A 618 -24.21 36.12 -0.70
N GLY A 619 -23.22 35.37 -0.20
CA GLY A 619 -22.09 34.85 -0.96
C GLY A 619 -20.93 35.84 -1.09
N ARG A 620 -20.94 36.97 -0.37
CA ARG A 620 -19.90 38.00 -0.43
C ARG A 620 -19.50 38.44 0.96
N VAL A 621 -18.19 38.43 1.21
CA VAL A 621 -17.58 39.07 2.39
C VAL A 621 -17.43 40.57 2.12
N ASP A 622 -18.38 41.38 2.57
CA ASP A 622 -18.38 42.83 2.38
C ASP A 622 -19.00 43.63 3.56
N GLY A 623 -19.13 44.94 3.40
CA GLY A 623 -19.62 45.81 4.47
C GLY A 623 -21.04 45.48 4.97
N GLN A 624 -21.82 44.69 4.22
CA GLN A 624 -23.15 44.23 4.62
C GLN A 624 -23.10 43.19 5.75
N ASP A 625 -21.97 42.52 5.94
CA ASP A 625 -21.75 41.53 7.00
C ASP A 625 -21.52 42.15 8.38
N ILE A 626 -21.10 43.42 8.44
CA ILE A 626 -20.77 44.09 9.70
C ILE A 626 -21.97 44.11 10.65
N GLY A 627 -23.17 44.38 10.12
CA GLY A 627 -24.39 44.47 10.92
C GLY A 627 -24.75 43.14 11.58
N PRO A 628 -24.96 42.06 10.81
CA PRO A 628 -25.22 40.72 11.35
C PRO A 628 -24.11 40.22 12.28
N PHE A 629 -22.84 40.47 11.95
CA PHE A 629 -21.72 40.04 12.80
C PHE A 629 -21.77 40.69 14.19
N VAL A 630 -22.07 41.99 14.28
CA VAL A 630 -22.26 42.70 15.56
C VAL A 630 -23.47 42.15 16.35
N GLN A 631 -24.52 41.70 15.69
CA GLN A 631 -25.67 41.06 16.36
C GLN A 631 -25.27 39.74 17.00
N MET A 632 -24.47 38.93 16.30
CA MET A 632 -23.95 37.66 16.81
C MET A 632 -23.09 37.86 18.07
N LEU A 633 -22.22 38.88 18.10
CA LEU A 633 -21.38 39.21 19.25
C LEU A 633 -22.16 39.70 20.49
N THR A 634 -23.35 40.26 20.29
CA THR A 634 -24.12 40.91 21.37
C THR A 634 -25.27 40.05 21.88
N GLY A 635 -25.50 38.87 21.28
CA GLY A 635 -26.65 38.02 21.59
C GLY A 635 -27.99 38.70 21.33
N ALA A 636 -28.01 39.73 20.49
CA ALA A 636 -29.17 40.56 20.20
C ALA A 636 -29.74 40.18 18.83
N GLY A 637 -30.45 39.04 18.79
CA GLY A 637 -31.22 38.58 17.63
C GLY A 637 -32.25 37.55 18.09
N ASP A 638 -33.52 37.82 17.80
CA ASP A 638 -34.72 37.03 18.11
C ASP A 638 -34.75 35.61 17.50
#